data_AF-A0A072U3U1-F1
#
_entry.id   AF-A0A072U3U1-F1
#
_cell.length_a   1.000
_cell.length_b   1.000
_cell.length_c   1.000
_cell.angle_alpha   90.00
_cell.angle_beta   90.00
_cell.angle_gamma   90.00
#
_symmetry.space_group_name_H-M   'P 1'
#
loop_
_entity.id
_entity.type
_entity.pdbx_description
1 polymer ?
#
loop_
_entity_poly.entity_id
_entity_poly.type
_entity_poly.pdbx_seq_one_letter_code
_entity_poly.pdbx_strand_id
1 'polypeptide(L)'
;MGRKKFDGAWECINGGLHLRCCGNLSPESHYPSMTTYPKGTSSSMGEGSEVAITVVFCVMGMTCAACAGSVEKAIKRLPGIREAVVDVLNDKAQVLYLPTIVNEESIRDAIEDAGFEAKSMEDDSSNNTSFQICRVHIGGMTCTSCSSNVQSVLQSLRGVQIAQVALATEEAEIRYDPKIISYTQLMETISNTGFNPILISKGEHISKIELKIDGIKNEQSMYIIEQSLRTLQGVETIETYLDINKIVLTYKPYMTGPRTFIELIESSGSGCFRATIFPNDGGRKAHKQEEINRYFKLLIWSLVFTVPVFLTSMVLMYIPGVKNVLEVKIVNMLNIGLLIRWEFSTPVQFVIGRRFYVGAYKALSKGYANMDLLIALGTNAAYFYSVYVVGRATFSSHFEGSDFFETSSMLISFILLGKYLEVLAKGKTSQAIAKLMDLTPDTATLLTLDDDKGNVLGEREIDSRLIQKNDVIKVVPGTKVASDGFVVWGQSHVNESMITGEAKPVAKMKGDMVIGGTVNENGVLHVKVTRIGSETALSQIVRLVESAQMAKAPVQKYADQISKYFVPIVIVLSLSTWISWFVAGKLHSYPKSWIPSSMNSFELALQFGISVMVIACPCALGLATPTAVMVGTGVGATQGVLIKGGQALESAHKVNCIVFDKTGTLTIGKPVVVTTKLFKNMPVKDFYELVAAAEARLLLLLIFFY
;
A
#
# COMPACT_ATOMS: atom_id res chain seq x y z
N MET A 1 -12.63 45.58 3.85
CA MET A 1 -12.42 44.40 4.71
C MET A 1 -11.34 43.55 4.04
N GLY A 2 -10.06 43.58 4.40
CA GLY A 2 -9.41 43.65 5.70
C GLY A 2 -8.34 42.54 5.72
N ARG A 3 -7.34 42.61 4.82
CA ARG A 3 -6.18 41.70 4.79
C ARG A 3 -5.20 42.11 5.89
N LYS A 4 -4.91 41.25 6.86
CA LYS A 4 -3.76 41.41 7.75
C LYS A 4 -2.61 40.52 7.25
N LYS A 5 -1.58 41.17 6.70
CA LYS A 5 -0.21 40.65 6.63
C LYS A 5 0.39 40.73 8.04
N PHE A 6 1.06 39.67 8.48
CA PHE A 6 1.99 39.71 9.61
C PHE A 6 3.40 39.69 9.02
N ASP A 7 4.02 40.86 8.96
CA ASP A 7 5.48 41.02 8.89
C ASP A 7 5.91 41.41 10.31
N GLY A 8 6.84 40.66 10.90
CA GLY A 8 7.36 40.90 12.24
C GLY A 8 8.84 40.52 12.30
N ALA A 9 9.69 41.52 12.10
CA ALA A 9 11.13 41.46 12.20
C ALA A 9 11.58 41.09 13.62
N TRP A 10 12.65 40.31 13.71
CA TRP A 10 13.36 40.03 14.96
C TRP A 10 14.40 41.14 15.20
N GLU A 11 14.18 41.98 16.21
CA GLU A 11 15.21 42.82 16.81
C GLU A 11 15.67 42.19 18.14
N CYS A 12 16.99 42.00 18.25
CA CYS A 12 17.66 41.57 19.47
C CYS A 12 17.68 42.71 20.49
N ILE A 13 17.21 42.45 21.73
CA ILE A 13 17.47 43.32 22.87
C ILE A 13 18.19 42.52 23.96
N ASN A 14 19.46 42.89 24.17
CA ASN A 14 20.23 42.63 25.38
C ASN A 14 19.61 43.37 26.57
N GLY A 15 19.47 42.69 27.71
CA GLY A 15 19.13 43.36 28.96
C GLY A 15 18.73 42.36 30.03
N GLY A 16 19.68 41.99 30.89
CA GLY A 16 19.38 41.21 32.09
C GLY A 16 18.58 42.04 33.10
N LEU A 17 17.66 41.39 33.81
CA LEU A 17 17.45 41.64 35.23
C LEU A 17 16.68 40.48 35.89
N HIS A 18 17.15 40.12 37.07
CA HIS A 18 16.57 39.27 38.10
C HIS A 18 15.04 39.36 38.24
N LEU A 19 14.38 38.21 38.40
CA LEU A 19 13.04 38.13 39.00
C LEU A 19 12.96 36.98 40.03
N ARG A 20 12.34 37.33 41.16
CA ARG A 20 12.35 36.69 42.48
C ARG A 20 11.59 35.37 42.54
N CYS A 21 12.09 34.48 43.39
CA CYS A 21 11.41 33.31 43.92
C CYS A 21 10.38 33.66 45.02
N CYS A 22 9.20 33.05 44.94
CA CYS A 22 8.32 32.61 46.04
C CYS A 22 7.33 31.60 45.42
N GLY A 23 7.48 30.30 45.66
CA GLY A 23 6.73 29.51 46.68
C GLY A 23 5.56 28.78 45.97
N ASN A 24 5.33 27.46 46.00
CA ASN A 24 5.56 26.44 47.00
C ASN A 24 5.87 25.08 46.33
N LEU A 25 6.93 24.40 46.78
CA LEU A 25 7.25 23.02 46.41
C LEU A 25 6.50 22.06 47.35
N SER A 26 5.70 21.16 46.76
CA SER A 26 5.26 19.90 47.36
C SER A 26 6.42 18.88 47.37
N PRO A 27 6.43 17.88 48.26
CA PRO A 27 7.65 17.19 48.66
C PRO A 27 8.25 16.33 47.55
N GLU A 28 9.58 16.37 47.46
CA GLU A 28 10.42 15.54 46.60
C GLU A 28 10.09 14.05 46.78
N SER A 29 9.92 13.33 45.67
CA SER A 29 9.96 11.88 45.67
C SER A 29 11.41 11.44 45.91
N HIS A 30 11.69 10.98 47.13
CA HIS A 30 12.89 10.23 47.47
C HIS A 30 13.06 9.06 46.49
N TYR A 31 14.07 9.13 45.62
CA TYR A 31 14.56 7.95 44.93
C TYR A 31 15.29 7.07 45.96
N PRO A 32 14.94 5.78 46.11
CA PRO A 32 15.76 4.88 46.91
C PRO A 32 17.11 4.69 46.21
N SER A 33 18.17 4.95 46.96
CA SER A 33 19.55 4.70 46.57
C SER A 33 19.74 3.27 46.05
N MET A 34 20.42 3.14 44.92
CA MET A 34 20.93 1.85 44.40
C MET A 34 21.56 1.04 45.53
N THR A 35 21.03 -0.16 45.76
CA THR A 35 21.69 -1.18 46.58
C THR A 35 22.96 -1.63 45.87
N THR A 36 24.10 -1.36 46.51
CA THR A 36 25.41 -1.94 46.18
C THR A 36 25.33 -3.47 46.16
N TYR A 37 25.68 -4.06 45.03
CA TYR A 37 25.85 -5.52 44.91
C TYR A 37 27.06 -5.99 45.72
N PRO A 38 26.98 -7.13 46.43
CA PRO A 38 28.15 -7.75 47.02
C PRO A 38 29.06 -8.32 45.92
N LYS A 39 30.37 -8.08 46.05
CA LYS A 39 31.40 -8.70 45.22
C LYS A 39 31.35 -10.22 45.40
N GLY A 40 30.97 -10.94 44.35
CA GLY A 40 31.10 -12.39 44.27
C GLY A 40 32.57 -12.79 44.13
N THR A 41 33.02 -13.64 45.05
CA THR A 41 34.37 -14.17 45.22
C THR A 41 34.78 -15.05 44.04
N SER A 42 36.04 -14.95 43.63
CA SER A 42 36.69 -15.84 42.66
C SER A 42 36.89 -17.25 43.24
N SER A 43 36.43 -18.27 42.53
CA SER A 43 36.95 -19.64 42.65
C SER A 43 37.12 -20.27 41.29
N SER A 44 38.32 -20.76 41.05
CA SER A 44 38.87 -21.33 39.83
C SER A 44 38.50 -22.80 39.60
N MET A 45 38.55 -23.17 38.31
CA MET A 45 38.79 -24.50 37.70
C MET A 45 37.57 -25.33 37.27
N GLY A 46 37.60 -25.75 35.99
CA GLY A 46 36.87 -26.90 35.44
C GLY A 46 36.37 -26.71 34.00
N GLU A 47 37.20 -27.03 33.00
CA GLU A 47 36.81 -27.14 31.60
C GLU A 47 35.81 -28.28 31.37
N GLY A 48 34.69 -27.96 30.74
CA GLY A 48 33.68 -28.86 30.21
C GLY A 48 32.60 -28.02 29.52
N SER A 49 32.60 -27.96 28.19
CA SER A 49 31.65 -27.14 27.42
C SER A 49 30.24 -27.73 27.48
N GLU A 50 29.48 -27.43 28.51
CA GLU A 50 28.04 -27.74 28.55
C GLU A 50 27.26 -26.78 27.64
N VAL A 51 26.50 -27.33 26.70
CA VAL A 51 25.70 -26.58 25.71
C VAL A 51 24.46 -26.00 26.40
N ALA A 52 24.40 -24.67 26.51
CA ALA A 52 23.21 -23.97 26.99
C ALA A 52 22.23 -23.69 25.82
N ILE A 53 20.94 -23.89 26.06
CA ILE A 53 19.86 -23.66 25.08
C ILE A 53 19.05 -22.44 25.53
N THR A 54 18.59 -21.65 24.56
CA THR A 54 17.69 -20.52 24.81
C THR A 54 16.26 -20.90 24.46
N VAL A 55 15.32 -20.66 25.37
CA VAL A 55 13.88 -20.82 25.14
C VAL A 55 13.17 -19.50 25.43
N VAL A 56 12.10 -19.21 24.70
CA VAL A 56 11.27 -18.02 24.92
C VAL A 56 9.88 -18.46 25.36
N PHE A 57 9.42 -17.98 26.51
CA PHE A 57 8.06 -18.18 26.99
C PHE A 57 7.20 -16.95 26.69
N CYS A 58 5.96 -17.17 26.23
CA CYS A 58 4.91 -16.17 26.26
C CYS A 58 4.27 -16.19 27.65
N VAL A 59 4.35 -15.09 28.38
CA VAL A 59 3.90 -14.98 29.78
C VAL A 59 2.75 -13.99 29.86
N MET A 60 1.53 -14.49 30.02
CA MET A 60 0.31 -13.67 30.03
C MET A 60 -0.02 -13.16 31.44
N GLY A 61 -0.57 -11.94 31.51
CA GLY A 61 -1.02 -11.32 32.75
C GLY A 61 -0.02 -10.35 33.40
N MET A 62 1.15 -10.14 32.80
CA MET A 62 2.09 -9.12 33.26
C MET A 62 1.61 -7.72 32.89
N THR A 63 1.45 -6.83 33.88
CA THR A 63 0.93 -5.47 33.67
C THR A 63 1.90 -4.36 34.07
N CYS A 64 3.02 -4.70 34.71
CA CYS A 64 4.00 -3.71 35.15
C CYS A 64 5.43 -4.30 35.27
N ALA A 65 6.43 -3.43 35.40
CA ALA A 65 7.83 -3.81 35.58
C ALA A 65 8.09 -4.65 36.85
N ALA A 66 7.27 -4.49 37.90
CA ALA A 66 7.37 -5.31 39.10
C ALA A 66 6.90 -6.76 38.87
N CYS A 67 5.95 -6.98 37.95
CA CYS A 67 5.54 -8.33 37.50
C CYS A 67 6.71 -9.01 36.79
N ALA A 68 7.35 -8.35 35.82
CA ALA A 68 8.54 -8.89 35.15
C ALA A 68 9.66 -9.21 36.14
N GLY A 69 9.96 -8.31 37.08
CA GLY A 69 10.98 -8.56 38.08
C GLY A 69 10.66 -9.74 39.01
N SER A 70 9.39 -10.07 39.20
CA SER A 70 8.95 -11.24 39.99
C SER A 70 9.14 -12.54 39.21
N VAL A 71 8.74 -12.55 37.93
CA VAL A 71 8.93 -13.68 37.00
C VAL A 71 10.43 -13.93 36.77
N GLU A 72 11.23 -12.90 36.52
CA GLU A 72 12.67 -13.00 36.29
C GLU A 72 13.39 -13.59 37.51
N LYS A 73 12.99 -13.19 38.72
CA LYS A 73 13.53 -13.76 39.98
C LYS A 73 13.10 -15.20 40.21
N ALA A 74 11.86 -15.56 39.86
CA ALA A 74 11.37 -16.93 39.99
C ALA A 74 12.15 -17.88 39.08
N ILE A 75 12.36 -17.48 37.83
CA ILE A 75 13.17 -18.24 36.86
C ILE A 75 14.62 -18.34 37.36
N LYS A 76 15.28 -17.24 37.71
CA LYS A 76 16.70 -17.24 38.16
C LYS A 76 16.99 -18.10 39.41
N ARG A 77 15.97 -18.51 40.18
CA ARG A 77 16.14 -19.40 41.34
C ARG A 77 16.28 -20.87 40.96
N LEU A 78 15.91 -21.26 39.75
CA LEU A 78 16.02 -22.65 39.30
C LEU A 78 17.49 -23.02 39.04
N PRO A 79 17.95 -24.20 39.50
CA PRO A 79 19.30 -24.67 39.21
C PRO A 79 19.46 -24.96 37.70
N GLY A 80 20.55 -24.50 37.10
CA GLY A 80 20.82 -24.73 35.66
C GLY A 80 20.42 -23.58 34.73
N ILE A 81 19.88 -22.47 35.25
CA ILE A 81 19.62 -21.26 34.46
C ILE A 81 20.83 -20.33 34.49
N ARG A 82 21.34 -19.97 33.30
CA ARG A 82 22.46 -19.03 33.14
C ARG A 82 21.99 -17.59 33.07
N GLU A 83 20.91 -17.35 32.32
CA GLU A 83 20.36 -16.02 32.12
C GLU A 83 18.84 -16.10 31.95
N ALA A 84 18.13 -15.10 32.46
CA ALA A 84 16.70 -14.93 32.23
C ALA A 84 16.39 -13.44 32.14
N VAL A 85 15.69 -13.05 31.08
CA VAL A 85 15.30 -11.68 30.77
C VAL A 85 13.81 -11.67 30.46
N VAL A 86 13.05 -10.79 31.12
CA VAL A 86 11.59 -10.70 30.94
C VAL A 86 11.24 -9.33 30.34
N ASP A 87 10.60 -9.35 29.19
CA ASP A 87 10.09 -8.20 28.47
C ASP A 87 8.57 -8.06 28.67
N VAL A 88 8.18 -7.10 29.51
CA VAL A 88 6.77 -6.79 29.81
C VAL A 88 6.03 -6.26 28.58
N LEU A 89 6.71 -5.55 27.66
CA LEU A 89 6.03 -4.91 26.53
C LEU A 89 5.59 -5.92 25.47
N ASN A 90 6.31 -7.04 25.38
CA ASN A 90 6.06 -8.09 24.41
C ASN A 90 5.49 -9.37 25.05
N ASP A 91 5.15 -9.35 26.33
CA ASP A 91 4.68 -10.52 27.11
C ASP A 91 5.62 -11.73 26.97
N LYS A 92 6.94 -11.51 26.99
CA LYS A 92 7.95 -12.55 26.70
C LYS A 92 8.97 -12.71 27.82
N ALA A 93 9.34 -13.94 28.13
CA ALA A 93 10.47 -14.28 28.99
C ALA A 93 11.48 -15.14 28.22
N GLN A 94 12.68 -14.61 27.98
CA GLN A 94 13.77 -15.33 27.34
C GLN A 94 14.67 -15.94 28.41
N VAL A 95 14.93 -17.24 28.31
CA VAL A 95 15.63 -18.01 29.34
C VAL A 95 16.73 -18.84 28.68
N LEU A 96 17.98 -18.63 29.11
CA LEU A 96 19.14 -19.43 28.75
C LEU A 96 19.39 -20.46 29.86
N TYR A 97 19.23 -21.74 29.56
CA TYR A 97 19.30 -22.83 30.54
C TYR A 97 20.10 -24.03 30.04
N LEU A 98 20.49 -24.89 30.97
CA LEU A 98 21.19 -26.16 30.72
C LEU A 98 20.17 -27.31 30.73
N PRO A 99 19.87 -27.93 29.57
CA PRO A 99 18.84 -28.99 29.47
C PRO A 99 19.18 -30.26 30.27
N THR A 100 20.42 -30.42 30.69
CA THR A 100 20.88 -31.52 31.54
C THR A 100 20.46 -31.36 33.00
N ILE A 101 20.13 -30.14 33.43
CA ILE A 101 19.86 -29.79 34.83
C ILE A 101 18.40 -29.37 35.05
N VAL A 102 17.80 -28.67 34.08
CA VAL A 102 16.42 -28.17 34.16
C VAL A 102 15.71 -28.34 32.82
N ASN A 103 14.43 -28.73 32.88
CA ASN A 103 13.57 -28.92 31.71
C ASN A 103 12.63 -27.71 31.53
N GLU A 104 12.12 -27.51 30.32
CA GLU A 104 11.20 -26.41 29.99
C GLU A 104 9.91 -26.44 30.82
N GLU A 105 9.42 -27.63 31.17
CA GLU A 105 8.26 -27.79 32.05
C GLU A 105 8.52 -27.20 33.44
N SER A 106 9.71 -27.43 34.01
CA SER A 106 10.06 -26.87 35.32
C SER A 106 10.20 -25.35 35.30
N ILE A 107 10.63 -24.79 34.16
CA ILE A 107 10.68 -23.32 33.98
C ILE A 107 9.28 -22.75 33.87
N ARG A 108 8.38 -23.42 33.13
CA ARG A 108 6.97 -23.04 33.02
C ARG A 108 6.28 -23.08 34.39
N ASP A 109 6.46 -24.15 35.16
CA ASP A 109 5.90 -24.30 36.50
C ASP A 109 6.37 -23.16 37.42
N ALA A 110 7.63 -22.74 37.33
CA ALA A 110 8.14 -21.61 38.12
C ALA A 110 7.52 -20.25 37.74
N ILE A 111 7.07 -20.09 36.49
CA ILE A 111 6.34 -18.88 36.05
C ILE A 111 4.88 -18.94 36.51
N GLU A 112 4.26 -20.13 36.45
CA GLU A 112 2.91 -20.37 36.96
C GLU A 112 2.85 -20.17 38.49
N ASP A 113 3.86 -20.64 39.23
CA ASP A 113 4.03 -20.40 40.67
C ASP A 113 4.24 -18.92 41.02
N ALA A 114 4.78 -18.13 40.09
CA ALA A 114 4.87 -16.67 40.23
C ALA A 114 3.51 -15.97 39.97
N GLY A 115 2.47 -16.72 39.61
CA GLY A 115 1.10 -16.24 39.40
C GLY A 115 0.79 -15.83 37.96
N PHE A 116 1.59 -16.26 36.97
CA PHE A 116 1.42 -15.88 35.57
C PHE A 116 1.32 -17.10 34.65
N GLU A 117 0.43 -17.07 33.66
CA GLU A 117 0.29 -18.18 32.70
C GLU A 117 1.44 -18.15 31.69
N ALA A 118 2.16 -19.26 31.53
CA ALA A 118 3.29 -19.35 30.62
C ALA A 118 3.11 -20.44 29.56
N LYS A 119 3.40 -20.10 28.30
CA LYS A 119 3.45 -21.04 27.18
C LYS A 119 4.82 -20.96 26.52
N SER A 120 5.55 -22.07 26.41
CA SER A 120 6.78 -22.11 25.64
C SER A 120 6.45 -21.78 24.18
N MET A 121 7.15 -20.80 23.62
CA MET A 121 7.31 -20.74 22.18
C MET A 121 8.37 -21.77 21.87
N GLU A 122 7.93 -22.94 21.42
CA GLU A 122 8.81 -23.86 20.72
C GLU A 122 9.52 -23.03 19.65
N ASP A 123 10.85 -23.09 19.67
CA ASP A 123 11.66 -22.61 18.59
C ASP A 123 11.20 -23.42 17.37
N ASP A 124 10.41 -22.78 16.50
CA ASP A 124 9.94 -23.27 15.19
C ASP A 124 11.14 -23.48 14.21
N SER A 125 12.32 -23.78 14.74
CA SER A 125 13.55 -24.11 14.02
C SER A 125 13.58 -25.58 13.58
N SER A 126 12.64 -26.44 14.03
CA SER A 126 12.51 -27.83 13.53
C SER A 126 11.21 -28.17 12.80
N ASN A 127 10.21 -27.29 12.75
CA ASN A 127 9.10 -27.42 11.80
C ASN A 127 9.28 -26.45 10.64
N ASN A 128 9.78 -26.98 9.53
CA ASN A 128 9.73 -26.34 8.21
C ASN A 128 8.27 -26.03 7.81
N THR A 129 7.60 -25.03 8.40
CA THR A 129 6.44 -24.39 7.75
C THR A 129 7.00 -23.32 6.84
N SER A 130 7.39 -23.73 5.64
CA SER A 130 7.91 -22.86 4.59
C SER A 130 6.77 -21.97 4.08
N PHE A 131 6.43 -20.90 4.79
CA PHE A 131 5.40 -19.96 4.34
C PHE A 131 5.84 -19.31 3.02
N GLN A 132 4.97 -19.34 2.02
CA GLN A 132 5.18 -18.73 0.71
C GLN A 132 4.28 -17.50 0.56
N ILE A 133 4.77 -16.50 -0.18
CA ILE A 133 4.01 -15.29 -0.52
C ILE A 133 3.55 -15.38 -1.97
N CYS A 134 2.25 -15.47 -2.20
CA CYS A 134 1.64 -15.40 -3.54
C CYS A 134 1.13 -13.98 -3.79
N ARG A 135 1.52 -13.38 -4.93
CA ARG A 135 0.94 -12.13 -5.44
C ARG A 135 0.05 -12.42 -6.64
N VAL A 136 -1.17 -11.91 -6.59
CA VAL A 136 -2.20 -12.12 -7.61
C VAL A 136 -2.80 -10.79 -8.02
N HIS A 137 -2.78 -10.47 -9.30
CA HIS A 137 -3.60 -9.39 -9.86
C HIS A 137 -5.04 -9.90 -9.99
N ILE A 138 -6.04 -9.13 -9.56
CA ILE A 138 -7.44 -9.53 -9.53
C ILE A 138 -8.24 -8.56 -10.39
N GLY A 139 -8.43 -8.94 -11.65
CA GLY A 139 -9.11 -8.11 -12.62
C GLY A 139 -10.59 -7.91 -12.29
N GLY A 140 -11.06 -6.67 -12.43
CA GLY A 140 -12.49 -6.32 -12.33
C GLY A 140 -12.96 -5.98 -10.91
N MET A 141 -12.03 -5.74 -9.98
CA MET A 141 -12.34 -5.20 -8.65
C MET A 141 -12.67 -3.70 -8.74
N THR A 142 -13.96 -3.37 -8.75
CA THR A 142 -14.43 -1.97 -8.90
C THR A 142 -14.79 -1.29 -7.58
N CYS A 143 -14.79 -2.04 -6.47
CA CYS A 143 -15.39 -1.59 -5.21
C CYS A 143 -14.63 -2.01 -3.95
N THR A 144 -14.72 -1.23 -2.88
CA THR A 144 -14.09 -1.54 -1.59
C THR A 144 -14.67 -2.79 -0.94
N SER A 145 -15.97 -3.05 -1.12
CA SER A 145 -16.60 -4.31 -0.70
C SER A 145 -16.08 -5.52 -1.48
N CYS A 146 -15.73 -5.34 -2.76
CA CYS A 146 -15.14 -6.37 -3.61
C CYS A 146 -13.80 -6.84 -3.03
N SER A 147 -12.91 -5.90 -2.72
CA SER A 147 -11.61 -6.20 -2.11
C SER A 147 -11.74 -6.78 -0.70
N SER A 148 -12.66 -6.25 0.13
CA SER A 148 -12.89 -6.80 1.48
C SER A 148 -13.44 -8.23 1.44
N ASN A 149 -14.34 -8.53 0.49
CA ASN A 149 -14.90 -9.88 0.34
C ASN A 149 -13.84 -10.90 -0.09
N VAL A 150 -13.02 -10.54 -1.08
CA VAL A 150 -11.91 -11.41 -1.51
C VAL A 150 -10.91 -11.60 -0.37
N GLN A 151 -10.58 -10.53 0.35
CA GLN A 151 -9.70 -10.60 1.52
C GLN A 151 -10.25 -11.52 2.60
N SER A 152 -11.53 -11.39 2.98
CA SER A 152 -12.14 -12.23 4.02
C SER A 152 -12.22 -13.69 3.61
N VAL A 153 -12.54 -13.97 2.34
CA VAL A 153 -12.60 -15.33 1.81
C VAL A 153 -11.20 -15.96 1.84
N LEU A 154 -10.18 -15.26 1.35
CA LEU A 154 -8.79 -15.76 1.38
C LEU A 154 -8.28 -15.96 2.81
N GLN A 155 -8.57 -15.02 3.72
CA GLN A 155 -8.17 -15.10 5.12
C GLN A 155 -8.86 -16.25 5.87
N SER A 156 -10.04 -16.69 5.41
CA SER A 156 -10.78 -17.81 6.01
C SER A 156 -10.27 -19.20 5.58
N LEU A 157 -9.40 -19.26 4.57
CA LEU A 157 -8.85 -20.53 4.09
C LEU A 157 -7.83 -21.10 5.09
N ARG A 158 -7.99 -22.38 5.43
CA ARG A 158 -7.02 -23.10 6.27
C ARG A 158 -5.68 -23.17 5.53
N GLY A 159 -4.62 -22.71 6.19
CA GLY A 159 -3.27 -22.59 5.59
C GLY A 159 -2.93 -21.18 5.10
N VAL A 160 -3.88 -20.24 5.09
CA VAL A 160 -3.59 -18.82 4.83
C VAL A 160 -3.39 -18.09 6.16
N GLN A 161 -2.20 -17.52 6.38
CA GLN A 161 -1.89 -16.73 7.58
C GLN A 161 -2.34 -15.28 7.43
N ILE A 162 -2.03 -14.66 6.27
CA ILE A 162 -2.32 -13.25 6.02
C ILE A 162 -2.72 -13.11 4.55
N ALA A 163 -3.88 -12.53 4.29
CA ALA A 163 -4.31 -12.08 2.98
C ALA A 163 -4.56 -10.57 3.01
N GLN A 164 -3.92 -9.83 2.11
CA GLN A 164 -4.13 -8.40 1.93
C GLN A 164 -4.51 -8.12 0.48
N VAL A 165 -5.60 -7.38 0.27
CA VAL A 165 -6.10 -7.06 -1.08
C VAL A 165 -6.16 -5.55 -1.24
N ALA A 166 -5.38 -5.06 -2.19
CA ALA A 166 -5.29 -3.67 -2.58
C ALA A 166 -6.24 -3.35 -3.73
N LEU A 167 -7.29 -2.57 -3.44
CA LEU A 167 -8.19 -2.10 -4.50
C LEU A 167 -7.48 -1.15 -5.48
N ALA A 168 -6.53 -0.35 -5.00
CA ALA A 168 -5.89 0.69 -5.80
C ALA A 168 -4.94 0.15 -6.87
N THR A 169 -4.36 -1.04 -6.66
CA THR A 169 -3.50 -1.71 -7.64
C THR A 169 -4.15 -2.94 -8.25
N GLU A 170 -5.38 -3.26 -7.86
CA GLU A 170 -6.04 -4.51 -8.19
C GLU A 170 -5.17 -5.74 -7.87
N GLU A 171 -4.40 -5.71 -6.77
CA GLU A 171 -3.45 -6.78 -6.39
C GLU A 171 -3.81 -7.37 -5.03
N ALA A 172 -3.54 -8.66 -4.84
CA ALA A 172 -3.62 -9.37 -3.57
C ALA A 172 -2.26 -9.98 -3.24
N GLU A 173 -1.84 -9.83 -1.99
CA GLU A 173 -0.67 -10.48 -1.41
C GLU A 173 -1.13 -11.47 -0.33
N ILE A 174 -0.76 -12.73 -0.50
CA ILE A 174 -1.27 -13.85 0.31
C ILE A 174 -0.08 -14.62 0.86
N ARG A 175 0.06 -14.64 2.19
CA ARG A 175 1.00 -15.51 2.90
C ARG A 175 0.29 -16.81 3.27
N TYR A 176 0.76 -17.91 2.71
CA TYR A 176 0.15 -19.22 2.89
C TYR A 176 1.20 -20.31 3.10
N ASP A 177 0.79 -21.39 3.76
CA ASP A 177 1.59 -22.61 3.88
C ASP A 177 1.33 -23.51 2.65
N PRO A 178 2.33 -23.72 1.77
CA PRO A 178 2.20 -24.56 0.58
C PRO A 178 1.95 -26.03 0.91
N LYS A 179 2.22 -26.48 2.14
CA LYS A 179 1.91 -27.85 2.58
C LYS A 179 0.41 -28.07 2.82
N ILE A 180 -0.32 -27.00 3.13
CA ILE A 180 -1.74 -27.05 3.49
C ILE A 180 -2.62 -26.62 2.31
N ILE A 181 -2.21 -25.57 1.58
CA ILE A 181 -3.00 -25.00 0.49
C ILE A 181 -2.10 -24.65 -0.70
N SER A 182 -2.53 -25.04 -1.91
CA SER A 182 -1.81 -24.71 -3.15
C SER A 182 -2.20 -23.33 -3.68
N TYR A 183 -1.28 -22.65 -4.38
CA TYR A 183 -1.60 -21.40 -5.08
C TYR A 183 -2.74 -21.58 -6.10
N THR A 184 -2.88 -22.77 -6.70
CA THR A 184 -3.99 -23.06 -7.64
C THR A 184 -5.34 -22.99 -6.95
N GLN A 185 -5.44 -23.47 -5.70
CA GLN A 185 -6.65 -23.38 -4.89
C GLN A 185 -6.93 -21.93 -4.46
N LEU A 186 -5.89 -21.11 -4.22
CA LEU A 186 -6.06 -19.67 -3.99
C LEU A 186 -6.64 -18.98 -5.23
N MET A 187 -6.10 -19.28 -6.41
CA MET A 187 -6.59 -18.74 -7.69
C MET A 187 -8.02 -19.18 -7.98
N GLU A 188 -8.34 -20.45 -7.77
CA GLU A 188 -9.68 -20.99 -7.92
C GLU A 188 -10.66 -20.33 -6.95
N THR A 189 -10.26 -20.12 -5.70
CA THR A 189 -11.08 -19.42 -4.72
C THR A 189 -11.38 -17.98 -5.16
N ILE A 190 -10.39 -17.26 -5.68
CA ILE A 190 -10.60 -15.91 -6.21
C ILE A 190 -11.53 -15.96 -7.43
N SER A 191 -11.36 -16.94 -8.32
CA SER A 191 -12.24 -17.16 -9.47
C SER A 191 -13.69 -17.43 -9.06
N ASN A 192 -13.88 -18.26 -8.03
CA ASN A 192 -15.19 -18.60 -7.45
C ASN A 192 -15.88 -17.39 -6.82
N THR A 193 -15.13 -16.37 -6.39
CA THR A 193 -15.71 -15.08 -5.97
C THR A 193 -16.16 -14.19 -7.14
N GLY A 194 -15.99 -14.62 -8.39
CA GLY A 194 -16.43 -13.96 -9.61
C GLY A 194 -15.47 -12.89 -10.14
N PHE A 195 -14.17 -13.05 -9.89
CA PHE A 195 -13.11 -12.20 -10.42
C PHE A 195 -12.11 -13.01 -11.25
N ASN A 196 -11.33 -12.36 -12.11
CA ASN A 196 -10.33 -13.04 -12.94
C ASN A 196 -8.94 -12.83 -12.32
N PRO A 197 -8.41 -13.80 -11.57
CA PRO A 197 -7.07 -13.69 -11.01
C PRO A 197 -6.01 -14.00 -12.06
N ILE A 198 -4.96 -13.19 -12.09
CA ILE A 198 -3.73 -13.39 -12.87
C ILE A 198 -2.58 -13.47 -11.86
N LEU A 199 -1.85 -14.58 -11.87
CA LEU A 199 -0.74 -14.78 -10.95
C LEU A 199 0.42 -13.86 -11.34
N ILE A 200 0.90 -13.04 -10.41
CA ILE A 200 2.06 -12.16 -10.61
C ILE A 200 3.33 -12.88 -10.18
N SER A 201 3.32 -13.48 -9.00
CA SER A 201 4.49 -14.15 -8.43
C SER A 201 4.07 -15.21 -7.42
N LYS A 202 4.68 -16.39 -7.52
CA LYS A 202 4.71 -17.40 -6.45
C LYS A 202 5.92 -17.09 -5.59
N GLY A 203 5.83 -17.29 -4.28
CA GLY A 203 6.86 -16.94 -3.30
C GLY A 203 8.16 -17.77 -3.39
N GLU A 204 8.50 -18.30 -4.55
CA GLU A 204 9.83 -18.80 -4.87
C GLU A 204 10.64 -17.73 -5.60
N HIS A 205 11.95 -17.93 -5.68
CA HIS A 205 12.89 -17.21 -6.54
C HIS A 205 12.51 -17.39 -8.02
N ILE A 206 11.37 -16.84 -8.42
CA ILE A 206 10.83 -16.87 -9.78
C ILE A 206 10.72 -15.41 -10.22
N SER A 207 11.57 -15.03 -11.15
CA SER A 207 11.56 -13.71 -11.78
C SER A 207 10.77 -13.77 -13.07
N LYS A 208 10.02 -12.70 -13.34
CA LYS A 208 9.34 -12.46 -14.61
C LYS A 208 10.12 -11.42 -15.40
N ILE A 209 10.40 -11.71 -16.67
CA ILE A 209 10.96 -10.74 -17.61
C ILE A 209 10.09 -10.67 -18.86
N GLU A 210 9.94 -9.45 -19.37
CA GLU A 210 9.21 -9.18 -20.61
C GLU A 210 10.22 -8.73 -21.66
N LEU A 211 10.23 -9.41 -22.80
CA LEU A 211 11.13 -9.14 -23.92
C LEU A 211 10.31 -8.72 -25.14
N LYS A 212 10.74 -7.65 -25.80
CA LYS A 212 10.29 -7.26 -27.13
C LYS A 212 11.24 -7.87 -28.15
N ILE A 213 10.70 -8.56 -29.15
CA ILE A 213 11.51 -9.16 -30.19
C ILE A 213 11.23 -8.43 -31.51
N ASP A 214 12.22 -7.72 -32.00
CA ASP A 214 12.15 -7.08 -33.31
C ASP A 214 12.60 -8.07 -34.39
N GLY A 215 11.90 -8.09 -35.53
CA GLY A 215 12.23 -8.95 -36.68
C GLY A 215 11.28 -10.14 -36.90
N ILE A 216 10.31 -10.37 -36.03
CA ILE A 216 9.29 -11.42 -36.22
C ILE A 216 8.24 -10.94 -37.24
N LYS A 217 8.02 -11.76 -38.27
CA LYS A 217 6.95 -11.56 -39.26
C LYS A 217 5.98 -12.74 -39.35
N ASN A 218 6.39 -13.93 -38.89
CA ASN A 218 5.67 -15.19 -39.07
C ASN A 218 5.49 -15.92 -37.72
N GLU A 219 4.36 -16.59 -37.53
CA GLU A 219 4.07 -17.43 -36.34
C GLU A 219 5.08 -18.57 -36.16
N GLN A 220 5.61 -19.12 -37.26
CA GLN A 220 6.62 -20.19 -37.23
C GLN A 220 7.92 -19.74 -36.55
N SER A 221 8.34 -18.49 -36.75
CA SER A 221 9.55 -17.93 -36.12
C SER A 221 9.36 -17.82 -34.60
N MET A 222 8.17 -17.44 -34.14
CA MET A 222 7.84 -17.39 -32.72
C MET A 222 7.81 -18.77 -32.09
N TYR A 223 7.26 -19.76 -32.79
CA TYR A 223 7.25 -21.14 -32.31
C TYR A 223 8.66 -21.70 -32.13
N ILE A 224 9.58 -21.43 -33.07
CA ILE A 224 10.99 -21.85 -32.95
C ILE A 224 11.64 -21.21 -31.73
N ILE A 225 11.45 -19.90 -31.53
CA ILE A 225 11.99 -19.18 -30.36
C ILE A 225 11.42 -19.76 -29.06
N GLU A 226 10.11 -20.03 -29.02
CA GLU A 226 9.46 -20.62 -27.85
C GLU A 226 10.04 -22.01 -27.52
N GLN A 227 10.22 -22.88 -28.52
CA GLN A 227 10.81 -24.19 -28.31
C GLN A 227 12.26 -24.08 -27.84
N SER A 228 13.07 -23.22 -28.45
CA SER A 228 14.44 -22.96 -27.99
C SER A 228 14.45 -22.52 -26.52
N LEU A 229 13.61 -21.56 -26.13
CA LEU A 229 13.56 -21.07 -24.74
C LEU A 229 13.06 -22.13 -23.75
N ARG A 230 12.16 -23.05 -24.17
CA ARG A 230 11.71 -24.18 -23.34
C ARG A 230 12.81 -25.20 -23.07
N THR A 231 13.83 -25.30 -23.93
CA THR A 231 14.97 -26.21 -23.68
C THR A 231 15.90 -25.74 -22.57
N LEU A 232 15.84 -24.46 -22.17
CA LEU A 232 16.68 -23.93 -21.11
C LEU A 232 16.21 -24.41 -19.74
N GLN A 233 17.13 -25.00 -18.97
CA GLN A 233 16.87 -25.36 -17.58
C GLN A 233 16.61 -24.10 -16.75
N GLY A 234 15.51 -24.10 -16.00
CA GLY A 234 15.11 -22.99 -15.14
C GLY A 234 14.04 -22.06 -15.71
N VAL A 235 13.59 -22.26 -16.96
CA VAL A 235 12.38 -21.59 -17.50
C VAL A 235 11.14 -22.40 -17.11
N GLU A 236 10.17 -21.74 -16.46
CA GLU A 236 8.92 -22.40 -16.03
C GLU A 236 7.77 -22.15 -17.00
N THR A 237 7.51 -20.89 -17.34
CA THR A 237 6.39 -20.53 -18.23
C THR A 237 6.83 -19.50 -19.26
N ILE A 238 6.28 -19.64 -20.46
CA ILE A 238 6.48 -18.72 -21.59
C ILE A 238 5.09 -18.34 -22.10
N GLU A 239 4.80 -17.04 -22.14
CA GLU A 239 3.61 -16.51 -22.81
C GLU A 239 4.05 -15.64 -23.98
N THR A 240 3.49 -15.89 -25.16
CA THR A 240 3.83 -15.20 -26.40
C THR A 240 2.63 -14.37 -26.87
N TYR A 241 2.89 -13.12 -27.24
CA TYR A 241 1.89 -12.19 -27.74
C TYR A 241 2.38 -11.66 -29.09
N LEU A 242 1.85 -12.24 -30.18
CA LEU A 242 2.25 -11.89 -31.55
C LEU A 242 1.87 -10.46 -31.94
N ASP A 243 0.72 -9.95 -31.49
CA ASP A 243 0.23 -8.61 -31.88
C ASP A 243 1.19 -7.47 -31.51
N ILE A 244 1.95 -7.66 -30.43
CA ILE A 244 2.87 -6.68 -29.85
C ILE A 244 4.32 -7.17 -29.85
N ASN A 245 4.61 -8.29 -30.50
CA ASN A 245 5.92 -8.95 -30.52
C ASN A 245 6.56 -9.06 -29.11
N LYS A 246 5.73 -9.48 -28.14
CA LYS A 246 6.11 -9.57 -26.72
C LYS A 246 6.21 -11.03 -26.30
N ILE A 247 7.30 -11.39 -25.62
CA ILE A 247 7.44 -12.66 -24.90
C ILE A 247 7.56 -12.36 -23.41
N VAL A 248 6.77 -13.05 -22.61
CA VAL A 248 6.86 -13.03 -21.16
C VAL A 248 7.45 -14.36 -20.69
N LEU A 249 8.58 -14.28 -19.99
CA LEU A 249 9.29 -15.44 -19.46
C LEU A 249 9.27 -15.42 -17.93
N THR A 250 8.93 -16.55 -17.35
CA THR A 250 8.99 -16.82 -15.93
C THR A 250 10.12 -17.82 -15.68
N TYR A 251 11.12 -17.44 -14.88
CA TYR A 251 12.34 -18.23 -14.74
C TYR A 251 12.95 -18.15 -13.34
N LYS A 252 13.77 -19.15 -13.01
CA LYS A 252 14.52 -19.23 -11.76
C LYS A 252 15.88 -18.53 -11.90
N PRO A 253 16.12 -17.38 -11.22
CA PRO A 253 17.32 -16.57 -11.42
C PRO A 253 18.65 -17.23 -11.00
N TYR A 254 18.58 -18.33 -10.24
CA TYR A 254 19.76 -19.09 -9.83
C TYR A 254 20.21 -20.13 -10.87
N MET A 255 19.38 -20.44 -11.88
CA MET A 255 19.71 -21.42 -12.93
C MET A 255 20.00 -20.76 -14.27
N THR A 256 19.22 -19.74 -14.63
CA THR A 256 19.32 -19.06 -15.92
C THR A 256 19.00 -17.57 -15.75
N GLY A 257 19.32 -16.75 -16.74
CA GLY A 257 19.06 -15.32 -16.65
C GLY A 257 18.81 -14.62 -17.98
N PRO A 258 18.49 -13.32 -17.92
CA PRO A 258 18.05 -12.52 -19.07
C PRO A 258 18.98 -12.52 -20.27
N ARG A 259 20.30 -12.43 -20.04
CA ARG A 259 21.32 -12.44 -21.10
C ARG A 259 21.30 -13.73 -21.90
N THR A 260 21.17 -14.86 -21.22
CA THR A 260 21.07 -16.19 -21.85
C THR A 260 19.84 -16.29 -22.76
N PHE A 261 18.72 -15.68 -22.38
CA PHE A 261 17.53 -15.63 -23.23
C PHE A 261 17.75 -14.77 -24.47
N ILE A 262 18.33 -13.58 -24.31
CA ILE A 262 18.61 -12.68 -25.45
C ILE A 262 19.60 -13.35 -26.42
N GLU A 263 20.69 -13.91 -25.92
CA GLU A 263 21.69 -14.61 -26.74
C GLU A 263 21.09 -15.82 -27.47
N LEU A 264 20.19 -16.57 -26.82
CA LEU A 264 19.51 -17.71 -27.45
C LEU A 264 18.54 -17.25 -28.56
N ILE A 265 17.79 -16.17 -28.33
CA ILE A 265 16.88 -15.61 -29.33
C ILE A 265 17.66 -15.09 -30.55
N GLU A 266 18.75 -14.36 -30.31
CA GLU A 266 19.58 -13.78 -31.38
C GLU A 266 20.31 -14.86 -32.18
N SER A 267 20.79 -15.92 -31.52
CA SER A 267 21.44 -17.07 -32.17
C SER A 267 20.47 -17.97 -32.94
N SER A 268 19.24 -18.15 -32.44
CA SER A 268 18.18 -18.91 -33.14
C SER A 268 17.71 -18.22 -34.44
N GLY A 269 17.93 -16.90 -34.56
CA GLY A 269 17.50 -16.09 -35.69
C GLY A 269 18.54 -15.85 -36.78
N SER A 270 19.74 -16.45 -36.70
CA SER A 270 20.88 -16.10 -37.57
C SER A 270 21.12 -14.59 -37.66
N GLY A 271 20.88 -13.84 -36.58
CA GLY A 271 21.01 -12.38 -36.52
C GLY A 271 19.81 -11.55 -37.01
N CYS A 272 18.72 -12.18 -37.50
CA CYS A 272 17.52 -11.47 -37.94
C CYS A 272 16.59 -11.02 -36.80
N PHE A 273 16.73 -11.63 -35.62
CA PHE A 273 15.94 -11.28 -34.43
C PHE A 273 16.78 -10.46 -33.48
N ARG A 274 16.20 -9.39 -32.93
CA ARG A 274 16.82 -8.60 -31.88
C ARG A 274 15.90 -8.55 -30.67
N ALA A 275 16.37 -9.08 -29.54
CA ALA A 275 15.60 -9.08 -28.30
C ALA A 275 16.02 -7.90 -27.42
N THR A 276 15.05 -7.09 -27.00
CA THR A 276 15.25 -5.98 -26.07
C THR A 276 14.31 -6.13 -24.89
N ILE A 277 14.67 -5.60 -23.72
CA ILE A 277 13.76 -5.61 -22.57
C ILE A 277 12.55 -4.74 -22.91
N PHE A 278 11.35 -5.29 -22.75
CA PHE A 278 10.13 -4.53 -22.91
C PHE A 278 10.10 -3.45 -21.81
N PRO A 279 9.99 -2.15 -22.15
CA PRO A 279 10.05 -1.09 -21.15
C PRO A 279 8.89 -1.20 -20.16
N ASN A 280 9.18 -1.70 -18.95
CA ASN A 280 8.18 -1.92 -17.90
C ASN A 280 7.74 -0.62 -17.23
N ASP A 281 8.54 0.46 -17.35
CA ASP A 281 8.28 1.74 -16.67
C ASP A 281 7.06 2.50 -17.25
N GLY A 282 6.58 2.06 -18.41
CA GLY A 282 5.34 2.53 -19.00
C GLY A 282 4.09 1.86 -18.43
N GLY A 283 4.13 0.59 -17.98
CA GLY A 283 2.92 -0.20 -17.73
C GLY A 283 2.05 0.35 -16.60
N ARG A 284 2.64 0.64 -15.44
CA ARG A 284 1.89 1.11 -14.25
C ARG A 284 1.47 2.58 -14.36
N LYS A 285 2.30 3.44 -14.96
CA LYS A 285 1.98 4.85 -15.25
C LYS A 285 0.93 4.95 -16.37
N ALA A 286 1.08 4.17 -17.45
CA ALA A 286 0.14 4.14 -18.57
C ALA A 286 -1.22 3.56 -18.16
N HIS A 287 -1.29 2.45 -17.41
CA HIS A 287 -2.57 1.92 -16.92
C HIS A 287 -3.30 2.92 -16.02
N LYS A 288 -2.59 3.62 -15.12
CA LYS A 288 -3.19 4.66 -14.28
C LYS A 288 -3.66 5.86 -15.09
N GLN A 289 -2.87 6.30 -16.08
CA GLN A 289 -3.24 7.39 -16.97
C GLN A 289 -4.42 7.03 -17.87
N GLU A 290 -4.47 5.78 -18.34
CA GLU A 290 -5.57 5.23 -19.11
C GLU A 290 -6.85 5.17 -18.27
N GLU A 291 -6.74 4.78 -16.99
CA GLU A 291 -7.87 4.82 -16.07
C GLU A 291 -8.40 6.25 -15.86
N ILE A 292 -7.51 7.22 -15.59
CA ILE A 292 -7.88 8.64 -15.49
C ILE A 292 -8.59 9.11 -16.76
N ASN A 293 -8.02 8.81 -17.93
CA ASN A 293 -8.59 9.17 -19.23
C ASN A 293 -9.95 8.50 -19.48
N ARG A 294 -10.14 7.26 -19.02
CA ARG A 294 -11.43 6.54 -19.14
C ARG A 294 -12.53 7.24 -18.34
N TYR A 295 -12.27 7.61 -17.07
CA TYR A 295 -13.25 8.35 -16.27
C TYR A 295 -13.49 9.76 -16.81
N PHE A 296 -12.45 10.43 -17.31
CA PHE A 296 -12.60 11.72 -17.95
C PHE A 296 -13.50 11.64 -19.19
N LYS A 297 -13.26 10.66 -20.08
CA LYS A 297 -14.13 10.43 -21.25
C LYS A 297 -15.58 10.15 -20.82
N LEU A 298 -15.80 9.27 -19.85
CA LEU A 298 -17.15 8.96 -19.34
C LEU A 298 -17.84 10.20 -18.74
N LEU A 299 -17.10 11.03 -18.00
CA LEU A 299 -17.60 12.28 -17.44
C LEU A 299 -17.98 13.28 -18.54
N ILE A 300 -17.12 13.48 -19.54
CA ILE A 300 -17.39 14.36 -20.67
C ILE A 300 -18.62 13.89 -21.44
N TRP A 301 -18.70 12.60 -21.79
CA TRP A 301 -19.89 12.03 -22.44
C TRP A 301 -21.14 12.21 -21.57
N SER A 302 -21.04 12.03 -20.26
CA SER A 302 -22.16 12.23 -19.33
C SER A 302 -22.62 13.68 -19.28
N LEU A 303 -21.69 14.64 -19.25
CA LEU A 303 -21.98 16.07 -19.25
C LEU A 303 -22.60 16.53 -20.57
N VAL A 304 -22.11 16.02 -21.72
CA VAL A 304 -22.64 16.34 -23.05
C VAL A 304 -24.14 16.04 -23.14
N PHE A 305 -24.60 14.94 -22.54
CA PHE A 305 -26.02 14.60 -22.54
C PHE A 305 -26.81 15.21 -21.38
N THR A 306 -26.19 15.38 -20.20
CA THR A 306 -26.88 15.87 -18.99
C THR A 306 -27.06 17.38 -18.97
N VAL A 307 -26.10 18.15 -19.51
CA VAL A 307 -26.21 19.62 -19.56
C VAL A 307 -27.42 20.07 -20.37
N PRO A 308 -27.72 19.51 -21.57
CA PRO A 308 -28.97 19.78 -22.27
C PRO A 308 -30.23 19.45 -21.46
N VAL A 309 -30.25 18.32 -20.74
CA VAL A 309 -31.39 17.94 -19.88
C VAL A 309 -31.58 18.95 -18.75
N PHE A 310 -30.51 19.35 -18.08
CA PHE A 310 -30.53 20.39 -17.04
C PHE A 310 -30.99 21.74 -17.60
N LEU A 311 -30.45 22.17 -18.74
CA LEU A 311 -30.80 23.45 -19.35
C LEU A 311 -32.27 23.47 -19.77
N THR A 312 -32.76 22.40 -20.41
CA THR A 312 -34.17 22.30 -20.84
C THR A 312 -35.14 22.21 -19.66
N SER A 313 -34.75 21.57 -18.56
CA SER A 313 -35.58 21.41 -17.37
C SER A 313 -35.55 22.62 -16.43
N MET A 314 -34.40 23.25 -16.18
CA MET A 314 -34.31 24.33 -15.18
C MET A 314 -34.15 25.73 -15.78
N VAL A 315 -33.42 25.90 -16.88
CA VAL A 315 -32.98 27.24 -17.33
C VAL A 315 -33.86 27.79 -18.45
N LEU A 316 -34.07 27.00 -19.50
CA LEU A 316 -34.78 27.41 -20.71
C LEU A 316 -36.29 27.62 -20.47
N MET A 317 -36.84 27.06 -19.38
CA MET A 317 -38.22 27.35 -18.96
C MET A 317 -38.43 28.78 -18.46
N TYR A 318 -37.38 29.49 -18.04
CA TYR A 318 -37.48 30.90 -17.62
C TYR A 318 -37.39 31.89 -18.78
N ILE A 319 -37.01 31.45 -19.98
CA ILE A 319 -36.90 32.31 -21.17
C ILE A 319 -38.21 32.21 -21.97
N PRO A 320 -39.02 33.28 -22.07
CA PRO A 320 -40.37 33.21 -22.64
C PRO A 320 -40.40 32.69 -24.09
N GLY A 321 -39.43 33.08 -24.92
CA GLY A 321 -39.36 32.64 -26.32
C GLY A 321 -39.01 31.16 -26.49
N VAL A 322 -38.19 30.59 -25.60
CA VAL A 322 -37.77 29.19 -25.67
C VAL A 322 -38.79 28.28 -24.98
N LYS A 323 -39.41 28.77 -23.89
CA LYS A 323 -40.53 28.10 -23.22
C LYS A 323 -41.65 27.78 -24.21
N ASN A 324 -42.05 28.76 -25.03
CA ASN A 324 -43.09 28.57 -26.04
C ASN A 324 -42.75 27.47 -27.07
N VAL A 325 -41.47 27.27 -27.39
CA VAL A 325 -40.99 26.21 -28.28
C VAL A 325 -40.95 24.85 -27.57
N LEU A 326 -40.50 24.83 -26.31
CA LEU A 326 -40.44 23.62 -25.49
C LEU A 326 -41.83 23.06 -25.13
N GLU A 327 -42.82 23.94 -24.96
CA GLU A 327 -44.22 23.60 -24.69
C GLU A 327 -45.06 23.33 -25.95
N VAL A 328 -44.48 23.36 -27.15
CA VAL A 328 -45.18 22.93 -28.36
C VAL A 328 -45.58 21.46 -28.20
N LYS A 329 -46.88 21.22 -28.32
CA LYS A 329 -47.49 19.88 -28.19
C LYS A 329 -47.36 19.16 -29.53
N ILE A 330 -46.68 18.01 -29.53
CA ILE A 330 -46.53 17.18 -30.73
C ILE A 330 -47.76 16.26 -30.87
N VAL A 331 -48.12 15.56 -29.79
CA VAL A 331 -49.28 14.67 -29.70
C VAL A 331 -49.91 14.83 -28.31
N ASN A 332 -51.22 15.08 -28.24
CA ASN A 332 -51.96 15.25 -26.98
C ASN A 332 -51.27 16.24 -26.01
N MET A 333 -50.71 15.76 -24.90
CA MET A 333 -49.98 16.57 -23.90
C MET A 333 -48.47 16.31 -23.92
N LEU A 334 -47.95 15.68 -24.97
CA LEU A 334 -46.52 15.43 -25.15
C LEU A 334 -45.81 16.69 -25.69
N ASN A 335 -45.03 17.32 -24.83
CA ASN A 335 -44.24 18.51 -25.15
C ASN A 335 -42.90 18.12 -25.79
N ILE A 336 -42.40 18.96 -26.72
CA ILE A 336 -41.05 18.81 -27.30
C ILE A 336 -39.99 18.74 -26.21
N GLY A 337 -40.11 19.56 -25.15
CA GLY A 337 -39.17 19.55 -24.03
C GLY A 337 -39.14 18.23 -23.25
N LEU A 338 -40.26 17.51 -23.16
CA LEU A 338 -40.31 16.20 -22.51
C LEU A 338 -39.63 15.11 -23.35
N LEU A 339 -39.82 15.16 -24.67
CA LEU A 339 -39.17 14.25 -25.61
C LEU A 339 -37.66 14.44 -25.65
N ILE A 340 -37.19 15.70 -25.68
CA ILE A 340 -35.75 16.00 -25.60
C ILE A 340 -35.15 15.46 -24.30
N ARG A 341 -35.81 15.68 -23.15
CA ARG A 341 -35.32 15.17 -21.86
C ARG A 341 -35.28 13.65 -21.80
N TRP A 342 -36.27 12.97 -22.39
CA TRP A 342 -36.26 11.51 -22.50
C TRP A 342 -35.11 11.00 -23.39
N GLU A 343 -34.94 11.57 -24.58
CA GLU A 343 -33.91 11.15 -25.55
C GLU A 343 -32.49 11.33 -24.98
N PHE A 344 -32.20 12.47 -24.36
CA PHE A 344 -30.88 12.75 -23.81
C PHE A 344 -30.59 12.03 -22.48
N SER A 345 -31.61 11.75 -21.66
CA SER A 345 -31.41 11.01 -20.40
C SER A 345 -31.20 9.50 -20.61
N THR A 346 -31.72 8.92 -21.70
CA THR A 346 -31.64 7.47 -21.97
C THR A 346 -30.19 6.96 -22.12
N PRO A 347 -29.30 7.60 -22.91
CA PRO A 347 -27.88 7.22 -22.99
C PRO A 347 -27.15 7.35 -21.65
N VAL A 348 -27.47 8.39 -20.87
CA VAL A 348 -26.85 8.60 -19.55
C VAL A 348 -27.26 7.46 -18.61
N GLN A 349 -28.54 7.08 -18.62
CA GLN A 349 -29.06 6.02 -17.77
C GLN A 349 -28.47 4.66 -18.12
N PHE A 350 -28.57 4.20 -19.36
CA PHE A 350 -28.23 2.81 -19.70
C PHE A 350 -26.82 2.59 -20.21
N VAL A 351 -26.24 3.53 -20.97
CA VAL A 351 -24.89 3.37 -21.54
C VAL A 351 -23.85 3.74 -20.49
N ILE A 352 -23.96 4.94 -19.93
CA ILE A 352 -23.01 5.46 -18.95
C ILE A 352 -23.27 4.83 -17.57
N GLY A 353 -24.54 4.74 -17.18
CA GLY A 353 -24.95 4.10 -15.93
C GLY A 353 -24.78 2.59 -15.88
N ARG A 354 -24.48 1.91 -17.02
CA ARG A 354 -24.26 0.45 -17.13
C ARG A 354 -23.41 -0.09 -15.99
N ARG A 355 -22.34 0.64 -15.65
CA ARG A 355 -21.40 0.24 -14.61
C ARG A 355 -22.06 0.11 -13.23
N PHE A 356 -22.93 1.04 -12.85
CA PHE A 356 -23.60 0.99 -11.55
C PHE A 356 -24.55 -0.20 -11.48
N TYR A 357 -25.20 -0.57 -12.58
CA TYR A 357 -26.01 -1.79 -12.62
C TYR A 357 -25.18 -3.06 -12.46
N VAL A 358 -24.03 -3.15 -13.13
CA VAL A 358 -23.12 -4.29 -12.95
C VAL A 358 -22.63 -4.36 -11.51
N GLY A 359 -22.29 -3.22 -10.90
CA GLY A 359 -21.90 -3.14 -9.49
C GLY A 359 -23.02 -3.54 -8.53
N ALA A 360 -24.24 -3.07 -8.76
CA ALA A 360 -25.43 -3.40 -7.98
C ALA A 360 -25.77 -4.89 -8.07
N TYR A 361 -25.76 -5.46 -9.28
CA TYR A 361 -26.04 -6.87 -9.51
C TYR A 361 -25.02 -7.78 -8.82
N LYS A 362 -23.73 -7.45 -8.94
CA LYS A 362 -22.64 -8.17 -8.27
C LYS A 362 -22.71 -8.09 -6.74
N ALA A 363 -23.23 -7.00 -6.18
CA ALA A 363 -23.41 -6.86 -4.74
C ALA A 363 -24.60 -7.68 -4.24
N LEU A 364 -25.72 -7.60 -4.97
CA LEU A 364 -26.93 -8.35 -4.65
C LEU A 364 -26.70 -9.86 -4.72
N SER A 365 -25.98 -10.34 -5.74
CA SER A 365 -25.64 -11.77 -5.87
C SER A 365 -24.75 -12.29 -4.73
N LYS A 366 -24.04 -11.40 -4.04
CA LYS A 366 -23.15 -11.71 -2.91
C LYS A 366 -23.80 -11.43 -1.55
N GLY A 367 -25.09 -11.09 -1.50
CA GLY A 367 -25.84 -10.90 -0.26
C GLY A 367 -25.48 -9.65 0.54
N TYR A 368 -24.88 -8.62 -0.07
CA TYR A 368 -24.62 -7.34 0.58
C TYR A 368 -25.14 -6.16 -0.24
N ALA A 369 -25.50 -5.07 0.43
CA ALA A 369 -25.92 -3.83 -0.21
C ALA A 369 -24.73 -2.86 -0.32
N ASN A 370 -24.49 -2.31 -1.51
CA ASN A 370 -23.46 -1.31 -1.77
C ASN A 370 -24.08 0.02 -2.24
N MET A 371 -23.25 1.07 -2.35
CA MET A 371 -23.69 2.38 -2.86
C MET A 371 -24.25 2.28 -4.29
N ASP A 372 -23.68 1.42 -5.14
CA ASP A 372 -24.13 1.20 -6.51
C ASP A 372 -25.59 0.69 -6.57
N LEU A 373 -26.03 -0.12 -5.60
CA LEU A 373 -27.41 -0.60 -5.50
C LEU A 373 -28.40 0.53 -5.25
N LEU A 374 -28.08 1.45 -4.33
CA LEU A 374 -28.94 2.59 -4.05
C LEU A 374 -29.05 3.51 -5.28
N ILE A 375 -27.92 3.74 -5.97
CA ILE A 375 -27.87 4.54 -7.21
C ILE A 375 -28.71 3.88 -8.30
N ALA A 376 -28.53 2.58 -8.52
CA ALA A 376 -29.25 1.83 -9.55
C ALA A 376 -30.76 1.82 -9.30
N LEU A 377 -31.20 1.60 -8.05
CA LEU A 377 -32.62 1.61 -7.69
C LEU A 377 -33.23 3.02 -7.80
N GLY A 378 -32.56 4.04 -7.25
CA GLY A 378 -33.07 5.40 -7.24
C GLY A 378 -33.19 6.02 -8.64
N THR A 379 -32.14 5.86 -9.46
CA THR A 379 -32.15 6.35 -10.85
C THR A 379 -33.16 5.58 -11.72
N ASN A 380 -33.26 4.25 -11.57
CA ASN A 380 -34.30 3.49 -12.26
C ASN A 380 -35.71 3.93 -11.87
N ALA A 381 -35.98 4.11 -10.58
CA ALA A 381 -37.31 4.51 -10.13
C ALA A 381 -37.69 5.89 -10.70
N ALA A 382 -36.75 6.84 -10.69
CA ALA A 382 -36.95 8.16 -11.31
C ALA A 382 -37.14 8.08 -12.84
N TYR A 383 -36.31 7.29 -13.53
CA TYR A 383 -36.36 7.14 -14.98
C TYR A 383 -37.65 6.43 -15.46
N PHE A 384 -38.00 5.29 -14.87
CA PHE A 384 -39.21 4.55 -15.25
C PHE A 384 -40.49 5.30 -14.90
N TYR A 385 -40.51 6.04 -13.78
CA TYR A 385 -41.61 6.96 -13.49
C TYR A 385 -41.74 8.04 -14.58
N SER A 386 -40.63 8.59 -15.05
CA SER A 386 -40.63 9.60 -16.10
C SER A 386 -41.08 9.03 -17.46
N VAL A 387 -40.71 7.79 -17.78
CA VAL A 387 -41.23 7.07 -18.95
C VAL A 387 -42.73 6.80 -18.82
N TYR A 388 -43.22 6.48 -17.61
CA TYR A 388 -44.65 6.34 -17.34
C TYR A 388 -45.40 7.65 -17.60
N VAL A 389 -44.85 8.80 -17.18
CA VAL A 389 -45.38 10.15 -17.48
C VAL A 389 -45.43 10.41 -18.99
N VAL A 390 -44.37 10.07 -19.74
CA VAL A 390 -44.33 10.18 -21.21
C VAL A 390 -45.44 9.34 -21.86
N GLY A 391 -45.59 8.08 -21.43
CA GLY A 391 -46.65 7.19 -21.93
C GLY A 391 -48.05 7.76 -21.65
N ARG A 392 -48.28 8.20 -20.41
CA ARG A 392 -49.55 8.81 -20.00
C ARG A 392 -49.86 10.10 -20.74
N ALA A 393 -48.88 10.98 -20.95
CA ALA A 393 -49.03 12.21 -21.74
C ALA A 393 -49.35 11.94 -23.21
N THR A 394 -48.88 10.80 -23.75
CA THR A 394 -49.18 10.36 -25.12
C THR A 394 -50.62 9.85 -25.25
N PHE A 395 -51.12 9.07 -24.29
CA PHE A 395 -52.46 8.44 -24.38
C PHE A 395 -53.60 9.28 -23.81
N SER A 396 -53.33 10.28 -22.97
CA SER A 396 -54.39 11.08 -22.33
C SER A 396 -54.27 12.56 -22.61
N SER A 397 -55.42 13.18 -22.92
CA SER A 397 -55.53 14.59 -23.33
C SER A 397 -55.55 15.60 -22.17
N HIS A 398 -55.64 15.14 -20.91
CA HIS A 398 -55.82 16.01 -19.74
C HIS A 398 -54.76 15.82 -18.63
N PHE A 399 -53.66 15.12 -18.92
CA PHE A 399 -52.64 14.81 -17.93
C PHE A 399 -51.42 15.73 -18.03
N GLU A 400 -51.09 16.43 -16.95
CA GLU A 400 -49.91 17.30 -16.81
C GLU A 400 -48.99 16.81 -15.67
N GLY A 401 -48.33 15.67 -15.89
CA GLY A 401 -47.36 15.13 -14.93
C GLY A 401 -46.00 15.82 -15.00
N SER A 402 -45.34 15.99 -13.86
CA SER A 402 -43.93 16.39 -13.80
C SER A 402 -43.02 15.17 -13.95
N ASP A 403 -42.03 15.26 -14.83
CA ASP A 403 -41.01 14.24 -15.04
C ASP A 403 -39.77 14.44 -14.16
N PHE A 404 -38.98 13.37 -13.98
CA PHE A 404 -37.74 13.33 -13.19
C PHE A 404 -36.53 12.84 -14.01
N PHE A 405 -36.56 13.00 -15.34
CA PHE A 405 -35.43 12.61 -16.20
C PHE A 405 -34.14 13.32 -15.80
N GLU A 406 -34.25 14.58 -15.40
CA GLU A 406 -33.15 15.41 -14.91
C GLU A 406 -32.49 14.82 -13.65
N THR A 407 -33.30 14.31 -12.71
CA THR A 407 -32.81 13.72 -11.47
C THR A 407 -31.96 12.48 -11.74
N SER A 408 -32.39 11.65 -12.69
CA SER A 408 -31.68 10.43 -13.08
C SER A 408 -30.32 10.75 -13.73
N SER A 409 -30.31 11.64 -14.74
CA SER A 409 -29.09 11.99 -15.48
C SER A 409 -28.10 12.77 -14.62
N MET A 410 -28.56 13.75 -13.84
CA MET A 410 -27.68 14.56 -12.98
C MET A 410 -27.01 13.74 -11.89
N LEU A 411 -27.76 12.84 -11.24
CA LEU A 411 -27.20 12.00 -10.18
C LEU A 411 -26.06 11.14 -10.73
N ILE A 412 -26.24 10.50 -11.89
CA ILE A 412 -25.19 9.71 -12.55
C ILE A 412 -23.96 10.58 -12.90
N SER A 413 -24.17 11.77 -13.47
CA SER A 413 -23.08 12.70 -13.82
C SER A 413 -22.29 13.17 -12.60
N PHE A 414 -22.96 13.55 -11.51
CA PHE A 414 -22.29 14.03 -10.30
C PHE A 414 -21.47 12.94 -9.62
N ILE A 415 -21.97 11.70 -9.61
CA ILE A 415 -21.23 10.56 -9.08
C ILE A 415 -20.00 10.27 -9.93
N LEU A 416 -20.10 10.36 -11.26
CA LEU A 416 -18.95 10.21 -12.15
C LEU A 416 -17.91 11.30 -11.96
N LEU A 417 -18.34 12.55 -11.76
CA LEU A 417 -17.45 13.66 -11.43
C LEU A 417 -16.69 13.36 -10.14
N GLY A 418 -17.41 12.90 -9.11
CA GLY A 418 -16.82 12.48 -7.85
C GLY A 418 -15.78 11.37 -8.01
N LYS A 419 -16.11 10.32 -8.79
CA LYS A 419 -15.19 9.21 -9.08
C LYS A 419 -13.97 9.65 -9.90
N TYR A 420 -14.14 10.59 -10.84
CA TYR A 420 -13.03 11.17 -11.59
C TYR A 420 -12.06 11.92 -10.65
N LEU A 421 -12.59 12.76 -9.76
CA LEU A 421 -11.78 13.48 -8.77
C LEU A 421 -11.05 12.51 -7.82
N GLU A 422 -11.70 11.42 -7.42
CA GLU A 422 -11.11 10.36 -6.60
C GLU A 422 -9.86 9.75 -7.27
N VAL A 423 -9.97 9.37 -8.55
CA VAL A 423 -8.89 8.72 -9.30
C VAL A 423 -7.77 9.71 -9.62
N LEU A 424 -8.13 10.95 -10.01
CA LEU A 424 -7.16 12.01 -10.29
C LEU A 424 -6.28 12.29 -9.07
N ALA A 425 -6.91 12.35 -7.90
CA ALA A 425 -6.20 12.55 -6.66
C ALA A 425 -5.26 11.35 -6.40
N LYS A 426 -5.73 10.09 -6.52
CA LYS A 426 -4.93 8.87 -6.25
C LYS A 426 -3.68 8.76 -7.14
N GLY A 427 -3.74 9.30 -8.36
CA GLY A 427 -2.62 9.28 -9.29
C GLY A 427 -1.38 10.03 -8.79
N LYS A 428 -1.55 11.12 -8.03
CA LYS A 428 -0.43 11.99 -7.60
C LYS A 428 0.42 11.42 -6.48
N THR A 429 -0.18 10.66 -5.55
CA THR A 429 0.54 10.09 -4.39
C THR A 429 1.48 8.94 -4.78
N SER A 430 1.13 8.17 -5.82
CA SER A 430 1.95 7.06 -6.33
C SER A 430 3.30 7.51 -6.92
N GLN A 431 3.47 8.79 -7.26
CA GLN A 431 4.72 9.31 -7.81
C GLN A 431 5.85 9.34 -6.77
N ALA A 432 5.53 9.43 -5.48
CA ALA A 432 6.54 9.43 -4.41
C ALA A 432 7.25 8.07 -4.28
N ILE A 433 6.57 6.96 -4.56
CA ILE A 433 7.17 5.61 -4.55
C ILE A 433 8.04 5.41 -5.79
N ALA A 434 7.62 5.92 -6.95
CA ALA A 434 8.40 5.84 -8.18
C ALA A 434 9.80 6.47 -8.01
N LYS A 435 9.90 7.56 -7.23
CA LYS A 435 11.20 8.17 -6.90
C LYS A 435 12.17 7.25 -6.14
N LEU A 436 11.68 6.23 -5.43
CA LEU A 436 12.54 5.22 -4.80
C LEU A 436 13.08 4.22 -5.82
N MET A 437 12.35 3.97 -6.91
CA MET A 437 12.82 3.13 -8.02
C MET A 437 13.88 3.86 -8.86
N ASP A 438 13.81 5.20 -8.95
CA ASP A 438 14.85 6.04 -9.58
C ASP A 438 16.19 6.04 -8.81
N LEU A 439 16.25 5.39 -7.64
CA LEU A 439 17.50 5.25 -6.88
C LEU A 439 18.43 4.21 -7.49
N THR A 440 17.93 3.19 -8.20
CA THR A 440 18.79 2.26 -8.94
C THR A 440 19.26 2.87 -10.26
N PRO A 441 20.51 2.67 -10.67
CA PRO A 441 20.97 3.10 -11.98
C PRO A 441 20.35 2.24 -13.10
N ASP A 442 20.13 2.85 -14.27
CA ASP A 442 19.60 2.16 -15.45
C ASP A 442 20.66 1.25 -16.11
N THR A 443 21.93 1.59 -15.97
CA THR A 443 23.06 0.84 -16.54
C THR A 443 24.08 0.43 -15.48
N ALA A 444 24.84 -0.61 -15.79
CA ALA A 444 25.95 -1.11 -14.99
C ALA A 444 27.09 -1.57 -15.90
N THR A 445 28.32 -1.38 -15.46
CA THR A 445 29.51 -1.87 -16.17
C THR A 445 29.84 -3.28 -15.71
N LEU A 446 29.59 -4.28 -16.56
CA LEU A 446 29.96 -5.68 -16.33
C LEU A 446 31.44 -5.89 -16.67
N LEU A 447 32.14 -6.63 -15.81
CA LEU A 447 33.51 -7.09 -16.03
C LEU A 447 33.52 -8.57 -16.42
N THR A 448 34.22 -8.88 -17.50
CA THR A 448 34.55 -10.27 -17.85
C THR A 448 35.89 -10.60 -17.20
N LEU A 449 35.92 -11.61 -16.32
CA LEU A 449 37.13 -12.06 -15.63
C LEU A 449 37.67 -13.35 -16.24
N ASP A 450 38.98 -13.54 -16.19
CA ASP A 450 39.64 -14.81 -16.52
C ASP A 450 39.53 -15.80 -15.34
N ASP A 451 39.05 -17.01 -15.61
CA ASP A 451 38.69 -18.02 -14.59
C ASP A 451 39.88 -18.42 -13.70
N ASP A 452 41.11 -18.31 -14.21
CA ASP A 452 42.31 -18.78 -13.51
C ASP A 452 43.12 -17.68 -12.78
N LYS A 453 42.92 -16.39 -13.10
CA LYS A 453 43.76 -15.29 -12.57
C LYS A 453 43.00 -14.07 -12.04
N GLY A 454 41.68 -13.98 -12.25
CA GLY A 454 40.90 -12.82 -11.82
C GLY A 454 41.30 -11.51 -12.52
N ASN A 455 41.99 -11.60 -13.66
CA ASN A 455 42.33 -10.46 -14.49
C ASN A 455 41.10 -10.02 -15.30
N VAL A 456 40.96 -8.71 -15.51
CA VAL A 456 39.88 -8.14 -16.31
C VAL A 456 40.19 -8.33 -17.80
N LEU A 457 39.40 -9.14 -18.48
CA LEU A 457 39.49 -9.41 -19.92
C LEU A 457 38.78 -8.33 -20.76
N GLY A 458 37.74 -7.71 -20.20
CA GLY A 458 36.99 -6.65 -20.87
C GLY A 458 35.93 -6.03 -19.97
N GLU A 459 35.49 -4.83 -20.35
CA GLU A 459 34.41 -4.10 -19.69
C GLU A 459 33.29 -3.86 -20.70
N ARG A 460 32.04 -4.11 -20.31
CA ARG A 460 30.86 -3.87 -21.14
C ARG A 460 29.77 -3.20 -20.33
N GLU A 461 29.21 -2.11 -20.84
CA GLU A 461 28.02 -1.50 -20.26
C GLU A 461 26.76 -2.29 -20.64
N ILE A 462 25.98 -2.65 -19.62
CA ILE A 462 24.72 -3.40 -19.76
C ILE A 462 23.61 -2.69 -18.98
N ASP A 463 22.36 -2.95 -19.36
CA ASP A 463 21.19 -2.51 -18.58
C ASP A 463 21.18 -3.24 -17.22
N SER A 464 20.85 -2.52 -16.14
CA SER A 464 20.88 -3.06 -14.78
C SER A 464 19.92 -4.25 -14.59
N ARG A 465 18.87 -4.34 -15.42
CA ARG A 465 17.93 -5.47 -15.42
C ARG A 465 18.50 -6.75 -16.06
N LEU A 466 19.64 -6.67 -16.74
CA LEU A 466 20.34 -7.81 -17.35
C LEU A 466 21.41 -8.43 -16.43
N ILE A 467 21.64 -7.84 -15.26
CA ILE A 467 22.59 -8.35 -14.27
C ILE A 467 22.10 -9.72 -13.76
N GLN A 468 23.02 -10.68 -13.73
CA GLN A 468 22.81 -12.03 -13.22
C GLN A 468 23.58 -12.24 -11.92
N LYS A 469 23.20 -13.29 -11.18
CA LYS A 469 23.91 -13.68 -9.96
C LYS A 469 25.34 -14.10 -10.31
N ASN A 470 26.30 -13.76 -9.45
CA ASN A 470 27.74 -13.96 -9.63
C ASN A 470 28.44 -13.06 -10.65
N ASP A 471 27.73 -12.16 -11.33
CA ASP A 471 28.37 -11.14 -12.15
C ASP A 471 29.28 -10.25 -11.32
N VAL A 472 30.39 -9.82 -11.91
CA VAL A 472 31.27 -8.82 -11.30
C VAL A 472 31.03 -7.49 -12.01
N ILE A 473 30.50 -6.52 -11.28
CA ILE A 473 30.25 -5.17 -11.78
C ILE A 473 31.33 -4.20 -11.29
N LYS A 474 31.76 -3.30 -12.16
CA LYS A 474 32.66 -2.20 -11.83
C LYS A 474 31.83 -0.99 -11.41
N VAL A 475 32.10 -0.48 -10.22
CA VAL A 475 31.49 0.74 -9.69
C VAL A 475 32.58 1.79 -9.58
N VAL A 476 32.45 2.85 -10.35
CA VAL A 476 33.42 3.97 -10.37
C VAL A 476 33.04 5.05 -9.35
N PRO A 477 33.99 5.88 -8.91
CA PRO A 477 33.71 7.04 -8.06
C PRO A 477 32.54 7.90 -8.57
N GLY A 478 31.63 8.27 -7.69
CA GLY A 478 30.43 9.06 -7.98
C GLY A 478 29.23 8.28 -8.57
N THR A 479 29.37 6.98 -8.86
CA THR A 479 28.26 6.19 -9.43
C THR A 479 27.51 5.39 -8.37
N LYS A 480 26.25 5.06 -8.68
CA LYS A 480 25.41 4.23 -7.82
C LYS A 480 25.72 2.75 -8.02
N VAL A 481 25.68 1.98 -6.95
CA VAL A 481 25.79 0.51 -7.00
C VAL A 481 24.52 -0.05 -7.62
N ALA A 482 24.62 -0.87 -8.68
CA ALA A 482 23.45 -1.36 -9.40
C ALA A 482 22.66 -2.46 -8.66
N SER A 483 23.35 -3.34 -7.92
CA SER A 483 22.74 -4.46 -7.21
C SER A 483 23.55 -4.84 -5.96
N ASP A 484 22.94 -5.57 -5.03
CA ASP A 484 23.62 -5.99 -3.80
C ASP A 484 24.71 -7.04 -4.08
N GLY A 485 25.86 -6.90 -3.43
CA GLY A 485 27.00 -7.77 -3.68
C GLY A 485 28.12 -7.64 -2.66
N PHE A 486 29.18 -8.41 -2.85
CA PHE A 486 30.40 -8.32 -2.05
C PHE A 486 31.53 -7.72 -2.88
N VAL A 487 32.35 -6.87 -2.26
CA VAL A 487 33.54 -6.31 -2.91
C VAL A 487 34.57 -7.42 -3.11
N VAL A 488 34.95 -7.71 -4.35
CA VAL A 488 36.02 -8.67 -4.68
C VAL A 488 37.37 -8.00 -4.85
N TRP A 489 37.38 -6.72 -5.24
CA TRP A 489 38.60 -5.94 -5.44
C TRP A 489 38.31 -4.44 -5.28
N GLY A 490 39.31 -3.70 -4.79
CA GLY A 490 39.21 -2.26 -4.55
C GLY A 490 38.90 -1.90 -3.10
N GLN A 491 39.06 -0.61 -2.79
CA GLN A 491 38.71 -0.02 -1.51
C GLN A 491 38.10 1.36 -1.78
N SER A 492 36.98 1.65 -1.13
CA SER A 492 36.28 2.93 -1.28
C SER A 492 35.45 3.25 -0.04
N HIS A 493 34.86 4.43 -0.03
CA HIS A 493 33.80 4.81 0.89
C HIS A 493 32.48 4.80 0.13
N VAL A 494 31.47 4.16 0.71
CA VAL A 494 30.13 4.06 0.13
C VAL A 494 29.17 4.83 1.02
N ASN A 495 28.46 5.76 0.40
CA ASN A 495 27.43 6.56 1.04
C ASN A 495 26.11 5.79 1.06
N GLU A 496 25.79 5.25 2.22
CA GLU A 496 24.57 4.46 2.45
C GLU A 496 23.40 5.30 2.99
N SER A 497 23.57 6.63 3.14
CA SER A 497 22.60 7.53 3.80
C SER A 497 21.18 7.48 3.22
N MET A 498 21.05 7.23 1.91
CA MET A 498 19.75 7.14 1.23
C MET A 498 18.92 5.93 1.68
N ILE A 499 19.56 4.91 2.26
CA ILE A 499 18.92 3.66 2.70
C ILE A 499 19.00 3.52 4.21
N THR A 500 20.18 3.68 4.80
CA THR A 500 20.40 3.50 6.25
C THR A 500 20.10 4.74 7.06
N GLY A 501 20.06 5.92 6.43
CA GLY A 501 19.94 7.21 7.12
C GLY A 501 21.24 7.72 7.75
N GLU A 502 22.29 6.91 7.76
CA GLU A 502 23.58 7.28 8.35
C GLU A 502 24.34 8.24 7.43
N ALA A 503 24.66 9.44 7.93
CA ALA A 503 25.27 10.50 7.14
C ALA A 503 26.76 10.28 6.83
N LYS A 504 27.44 9.41 7.58
CA LYS A 504 28.88 9.14 7.39
C LYS A 504 29.06 8.00 6.38
N PRO A 505 29.83 8.20 5.30
CA PRO A 505 30.17 7.14 4.37
C PRO A 505 30.88 5.97 5.07
N VAL A 506 30.48 4.75 4.73
CA VAL A 506 31.02 3.52 5.30
C VAL A 506 32.21 3.07 4.44
N ALA A 507 33.35 2.82 5.07
CA ALA A 507 34.51 2.26 4.37
C ALA A 507 34.21 0.81 3.96
N LYS A 508 34.49 0.47 2.69
CA LYS A 508 34.32 -0.86 2.13
C LYS A 508 35.64 -1.38 1.58
N MET A 509 36.01 -2.57 1.99
CA MET A 509 37.18 -3.31 1.54
C MET A 509 36.77 -4.66 0.94
N LYS A 510 37.73 -5.39 0.38
CA LYS A 510 37.50 -6.74 -0.14
C LYS A 510 36.84 -7.64 0.91
N GLY A 511 35.70 -8.24 0.56
CA GLY A 511 34.88 -9.08 1.43
C GLY A 511 33.65 -8.38 2.00
N ASP A 512 33.61 -7.04 2.02
CA ASP A 512 32.48 -6.30 2.58
C ASP A 512 31.28 -6.29 1.64
N MET A 513 30.07 -6.29 2.23
CA MET A 513 28.82 -6.18 1.49
C MET A 513 28.53 -4.73 1.11
N VAL A 514 28.05 -4.53 -0.11
CA VAL A 514 27.53 -3.26 -0.63
C VAL A 514 26.06 -3.40 -1.04
N ILE A 515 25.30 -2.34 -0.81
CA ILE A 515 23.85 -2.31 -1.04
C ILE A 515 23.55 -1.58 -2.35
N GLY A 516 22.69 -2.15 -3.19
CA GLY A 516 22.21 -1.51 -4.43
C GLY A 516 21.47 -0.20 -4.17
N GLY A 517 21.73 0.81 -5.00
CA GLY A 517 21.19 2.17 -4.88
C GLY A 517 22.05 3.12 -4.03
N THR A 518 23.06 2.61 -3.31
CA THR A 518 24.04 3.44 -2.58
C THR A 518 25.05 4.08 -3.52
N VAL A 519 25.68 5.18 -3.09
CA VAL A 519 26.62 5.94 -3.94
C VAL A 519 28.05 5.62 -3.54
N ASN A 520 28.87 5.21 -4.50
CA ASN A 520 30.30 5.04 -4.30
C ASN A 520 31.02 6.40 -4.40
N GLU A 521 31.91 6.74 -3.47
CA GLU A 521 32.52 8.08 -3.43
C GLU A 521 33.93 8.12 -4.04
N ASN A 522 34.93 7.49 -3.40
CA ASN A 522 36.34 7.86 -3.62
C ASN A 522 37.18 6.86 -4.43
N GLY A 523 36.84 5.58 -4.45
CA GLY A 523 37.63 4.52 -5.09
C GLY A 523 36.82 3.66 -6.06
N VAL A 524 37.49 2.93 -6.95
CA VAL A 524 36.84 1.94 -7.81
C VAL A 524 36.61 0.66 -7.03
N LEU A 525 35.39 0.12 -7.11
CA LEU A 525 35.03 -1.16 -6.52
C LEU A 525 34.66 -2.17 -7.61
N HIS A 526 35.16 -3.39 -7.50
CA HIS A 526 34.63 -4.53 -8.22
C HIS A 526 33.73 -5.30 -7.28
N VAL A 527 32.46 -5.40 -7.63
CA VAL A 527 31.41 -5.95 -6.76
C VAL A 527 30.87 -7.21 -7.41
N LYS A 528 30.99 -8.35 -6.72
CA LYS A 528 30.36 -9.61 -7.13
C LYS A 528 28.91 -9.62 -6.65
N VAL A 529 27.98 -9.66 -7.59
CA VAL A 529 26.54 -9.58 -7.35
C VAL A 529 26.04 -10.86 -6.68
N THR A 530 25.26 -10.70 -5.61
CA THR A 530 24.71 -11.82 -4.84
C THR A 530 23.19 -11.89 -4.90
N ARG A 531 22.53 -10.73 -4.84
CA ARG A 531 21.07 -10.59 -4.92
C ARG A 531 20.75 -9.71 -6.12
N ILE A 532 19.72 -10.06 -6.86
CA ILE A 532 19.30 -9.37 -8.09
C ILE A 532 17.80 -9.11 -8.10
N GLY A 533 17.40 -8.07 -8.83
CA GLY A 533 16.00 -7.74 -9.07
C GLY A 533 15.20 -7.63 -7.77
N SER A 534 14.27 -8.56 -7.56
CA SER A 534 13.34 -8.53 -6.43
C SER A 534 13.94 -8.93 -5.07
N GLU A 535 15.16 -9.46 -5.07
CA GLU A 535 15.88 -9.89 -3.85
C GLU A 535 16.78 -8.80 -3.26
N THR A 536 17.00 -7.69 -3.98
CA THR A 536 17.84 -6.59 -3.47
C THR A 536 17.20 -5.91 -2.28
N ALA A 537 18.02 -5.36 -1.38
CA ALA A 537 17.55 -4.67 -0.18
C ALA A 537 16.59 -3.52 -0.54
N LEU A 538 16.92 -2.73 -1.57
CA LEU A 538 16.04 -1.66 -2.04
C LEU A 538 14.69 -2.20 -2.53
N SER A 539 14.68 -3.27 -3.34
CA SER A 539 13.43 -3.90 -3.80
C SER A 539 12.60 -4.45 -2.65
N GLN A 540 13.24 -4.98 -1.60
CA GLN A 540 12.56 -5.44 -0.38
C GLN A 540 11.97 -4.27 0.42
N ILE A 541 12.69 -3.15 0.53
CA ILE A 541 12.18 -1.92 1.14
C ILE A 541 10.98 -1.39 0.34
N VAL A 542 11.09 -1.32 -1.00
CA VAL A 542 9.99 -0.92 -1.88
C VAL A 542 8.80 -1.85 -1.68
N ARG A 543 9.02 -3.17 -1.65
CA ARG A 543 7.96 -4.16 -1.36
C ARG A 543 7.29 -3.92 -0.02
N LEU A 544 8.05 -3.71 1.05
CA LEU A 544 7.51 -3.42 2.38
C LEU A 544 6.70 -2.12 2.40
N VAL A 545 7.17 -1.07 1.73
CA VAL A 545 6.45 0.21 1.60
C VAL A 545 5.18 0.04 0.77
N GLU A 546 5.22 -0.69 -0.33
CA GLU A 546 4.05 -1.00 -1.14
C GLU A 546 3.01 -1.77 -0.32
N SER A 547 3.40 -2.86 0.34
CA SER A 547 2.50 -3.67 1.16
C SER A 547 1.89 -2.85 2.32
N ALA A 548 2.67 -1.94 2.93
CA ALA A 548 2.15 -1.02 3.94
C ALA A 548 1.12 -0.02 3.37
N GLN A 549 1.28 0.43 2.12
CA GLN A 549 0.31 1.30 1.46
C GLN A 549 -0.96 0.59 1.01
N MET A 550 -0.92 -0.74 0.87
CA MET A 550 -2.11 -1.56 0.57
C MET A 550 -3.07 -1.68 1.77
N ALA A 551 -2.63 -1.30 2.98
CA ALA A 551 -3.45 -1.35 4.18
C ALA A 551 -4.53 -0.24 4.16
N LYS A 552 -5.80 -0.65 4.23
CA LYS A 552 -6.95 0.28 4.29
C LYS A 552 -6.93 1.08 5.59
N ALA A 553 -7.15 2.39 5.49
CA ALA A 553 -7.32 3.26 6.65
C ALA A 553 -8.57 2.86 7.48
N PRO A 554 -8.50 2.93 8.81
CA PRO A 554 -9.60 2.49 9.67
C PRO A 554 -10.90 3.28 9.45
N VAL A 555 -10.86 4.60 9.17
CA VAL A 555 -12.09 5.36 8.88
C VAL A 555 -12.78 4.95 7.57
N GLN A 556 -12.02 4.45 6.58
CA GLN A 556 -12.59 3.93 5.34
C GLN A 556 -13.36 2.63 5.58
N LYS A 557 -12.83 1.75 6.45
CA LYS A 557 -13.54 0.54 6.89
C LYS A 557 -14.85 0.90 7.62
N TYR A 558 -14.82 1.95 8.44
CA TYR A 558 -16.01 2.45 9.13
C TYR A 558 -17.07 3.01 8.15
N ALA A 559 -16.66 3.77 7.13
CA ALA A 559 -17.57 4.27 6.09
C ALA A 559 -18.20 3.13 5.25
N ASP A 560 -17.42 2.10 4.93
CA ASP A 560 -17.92 0.89 4.27
C ASP A 560 -18.93 0.13 5.16
N GLN A 561 -18.67 0.06 6.48
CA GLN A 561 -19.58 -0.55 7.45
C GLN A 561 -20.88 0.22 7.58
N ILE A 562 -20.83 1.56 7.64
CA ILE A 562 -22.03 2.40 7.62
C ILE A 562 -22.85 2.11 6.37
N SER A 563 -22.22 2.07 5.19
CA SER A 563 -22.92 1.86 3.91
C SER A 563 -23.67 0.52 3.87
N LYS A 564 -23.12 -0.53 4.50
CA LYS A 564 -23.75 -1.86 4.60
C LYS A 564 -25.09 -1.82 5.32
N TYR A 565 -25.23 -1.03 6.38
CA TYR A 565 -26.48 -0.90 7.14
C TYR A 565 -27.37 0.22 6.62
N PHE A 566 -26.77 1.32 6.17
CA PHE A 566 -27.48 2.51 5.70
C PHE A 566 -28.33 2.24 4.47
N VAL A 567 -27.80 1.52 3.46
CA VAL A 567 -28.52 1.27 2.21
C VAL A 567 -29.81 0.46 2.43
N PRO A 568 -29.81 -0.69 3.16
CA PRO A 568 -31.04 -1.41 3.47
C PRO A 568 -32.06 -0.57 4.25
N ILE A 569 -31.59 0.21 5.24
CA ILE A 569 -32.46 1.09 6.03
C ILE A 569 -33.17 2.12 5.14
N VAL A 570 -32.43 2.76 4.23
CA VAL A 570 -33.01 3.74 3.28
C VAL A 570 -34.04 3.09 2.36
N ILE A 571 -33.78 1.88 1.86
CA ILE A 571 -34.73 1.15 1.02
C ILE A 571 -36.01 0.84 1.81
N VAL A 572 -35.88 0.36 3.05
CA VAL A 572 -37.03 0.07 3.93
C VAL A 572 -37.83 1.35 4.23
N LEU A 573 -37.16 2.46 4.54
CA LEU A 573 -37.82 3.75 4.80
C LEU A 573 -38.51 4.31 3.55
N SER A 574 -37.89 4.19 2.37
CA SER A 574 -38.48 4.59 1.09
C SER A 574 -39.74 3.78 0.77
N LEU A 575 -39.68 2.45 0.92
CA LEU A 575 -40.84 1.57 0.74
C LEU A 575 -41.94 1.84 1.77
N SER A 576 -41.57 2.03 3.05
CA SER A 576 -42.50 2.37 4.12
C SER A 576 -43.20 3.70 3.86
N THR A 577 -42.47 4.70 3.37
CA THR A 577 -43.02 6.00 2.97
C THR A 577 -44.02 5.84 1.83
N TRP A 578 -43.64 5.13 0.76
CA TRP A 578 -44.53 4.88 -0.37
C TRP A 578 -45.82 4.17 0.05
N ILE A 579 -45.71 3.09 0.83
CA ILE A 579 -46.88 2.32 1.30
C ILE A 579 -47.76 3.17 2.22
N SER A 580 -47.18 3.89 3.19
CA SER A 580 -47.94 4.70 4.14
C SER A 580 -48.74 5.81 3.45
N TRP A 581 -48.11 6.51 2.49
CA TRP A 581 -48.79 7.56 1.71
C TRP A 581 -49.81 6.99 0.73
N PHE A 582 -49.57 5.81 0.16
CA PHE A 582 -50.53 5.13 -0.70
C PHE A 582 -51.78 4.71 0.08
N VAL A 583 -51.60 4.12 1.26
CA VAL A 583 -52.70 3.71 2.16
C VAL A 583 -53.48 4.92 2.64
N ALA A 584 -52.80 5.98 3.08
CA ALA A 584 -53.45 7.24 3.47
C ALA A 584 -54.27 7.87 2.33
N GLY A 585 -53.80 7.72 1.08
CA GLY A 585 -54.52 8.20 -0.10
C GLY A 585 -55.77 7.39 -0.41
N LYS A 586 -55.70 6.07 -0.26
CA LYS A 586 -56.85 5.17 -0.39
C LYS A 586 -57.89 5.37 0.71
N LEU A 587 -57.46 5.69 1.93
CA LEU A 587 -58.32 5.96 3.08
C LEU A 587 -58.82 7.41 3.14
N HIS A 588 -58.54 8.25 2.13
CA HIS A 588 -58.91 9.66 2.09
C HIS A 588 -58.50 10.46 3.34
N SER A 589 -57.40 10.08 3.99
CA SER A 589 -56.96 10.67 5.26
C SER A 589 -56.32 12.06 5.09
N TYR A 590 -55.97 12.47 3.87
CA TYR A 590 -55.47 13.81 3.56
C TYR A 590 -56.39 14.55 2.56
N PRO A 591 -56.43 15.90 2.63
CA PRO A 591 -57.30 16.70 1.76
C PRO A 591 -56.96 16.51 0.28
N LYS A 592 -57.99 16.41 -0.57
CA LYS A 592 -57.81 16.34 -2.03
C LYS A 592 -57.08 17.56 -2.62
N SER A 593 -57.02 18.68 -1.89
CA SER A 593 -56.27 19.88 -2.29
C SER A 593 -54.76 19.70 -2.30
N TRP A 594 -54.22 18.68 -1.60
CA TRP A 594 -52.78 18.40 -1.59
C TRP A 594 -52.33 17.59 -2.80
N ILE A 595 -53.27 16.97 -3.51
CA ILE A 595 -52.98 16.25 -4.75
C ILE A 595 -53.02 17.29 -5.89
N PRO A 596 -51.92 17.49 -6.63
CA PRO A 596 -51.96 18.28 -7.84
C PRO A 596 -53.06 17.77 -8.77
N SER A 597 -53.81 18.65 -9.41
CA SER A 597 -54.94 18.28 -10.29
C SER A 597 -54.55 17.31 -11.41
N SER A 598 -53.25 17.20 -11.70
CA SER A 598 -52.68 16.34 -12.72
C SER A 598 -52.16 14.99 -12.22
N MET A 599 -52.19 14.70 -10.90
CA MET A 599 -51.59 13.49 -10.33
C MET A 599 -52.59 12.62 -9.56
N ASN A 600 -52.35 11.32 -9.56
CA ASN A 600 -53.09 10.36 -8.74
C ASN A 600 -52.46 10.18 -7.35
N SER A 601 -53.25 9.73 -6.36
CA SER A 601 -52.72 9.38 -5.01
C SER A 601 -51.57 8.37 -5.04
N PHE A 602 -51.54 7.48 -6.05
CA PHE A 602 -50.46 6.54 -6.28
C PHE A 602 -49.16 7.23 -6.74
N GLU A 603 -49.28 8.16 -7.70
CA GLU A 603 -48.14 8.88 -8.27
C GLU A 603 -47.49 9.79 -7.22
N LEU A 604 -48.31 10.47 -6.42
CA LEU A 604 -47.84 11.28 -5.30
C LEU A 604 -47.09 10.44 -4.25
N ALA A 605 -47.66 9.30 -3.85
CA ALA A 605 -47.01 8.39 -2.90
C ALA A 605 -45.68 7.84 -3.46
N LEU A 606 -45.66 7.48 -4.75
CA LEU A 606 -44.47 6.95 -5.42
C LEU A 606 -43.39 8.03 -5.52
N GLN A 607 -43.75 9.28 -5.81
CA GLN A 607 -42.84 10.43 -5.83
C GLN A 607 -42.18 10.65 -4.47
N PHE A 608 -42.93 10.55 -3.36
CA PHE A 608 -42.34 10.62 -2.02
C PHE A 608 -41.36 9.48 -1.75
N GLY A 609 -41.71 8.25 -2.14
CA GLY A 609 -40.81 7.10 -2.04
C GLY A 609 -39.51 7.29 -2.82
N ILE A 610 -39.61 7.73 -4.08
CA ILE A 610 -38.45 8.03 -4.94
C ILE A 610 -37.61 9.15 -4.34
N SER A 611 -38.25 10.20 -3.84
CA SER A 611 -37.56 11.35 -3.25
C SER A 611 -36.76 10.96 -2.00
N VAL A 612 -37.31 10.13 -1.11
CA VAL A 612 -36.58 9.57 0.05
C VAL A 612 -35.39 8.74 -0.41
N MET A 613 -35.55 7.92 -1.45
CA MET A 613 -34.47 7.07 -1.97
C MET A 613 -33.34 7.87 -2.61
N VAL A 614 -33.68 8.87 -3.43
CA VAL A 614 -32.72 9.68 -4.18
C VAL A 614 -31.97 10.63 -3.25
N ILE A 615 -32.66 11.32 -2.34
CA ILE A 615 -32.04 12.32 -1.46
C ILE A 615 -31.11 11.69 -0.43
N ALA A 616 -31.36 10.42 -0.09
CA ALA A 616 -30.54 9.67 0.83
C ALA A 616 -29.21 9.18 0.22
N CYS A 617 -28.91 9.39 -1.07
CA CYS A 617 -27.61 8.97 -1.62
C CYS A 617 -26.46 9.62 -0.83
N PRO A 618 -25.61 8.85 -0.14
CA PRO A 618 -24.47 9.39 0.61
C PRO A 618 -23.28 9.59 -0.33
N CYS A 619 -23.53 10.18 -1.50
CA CYS A 619 -22.60 10.33 -2.61
C CYS A 619 -21.32 11.09 -2.16
N ALA A 620 -21.45 12.07 -1.26
CA ALA A 620 -20.31 12.81 -0.70
C ALA A 620 -19.51 12.00 0.35
N LEU A 621 -20.15 11.08 1.06
CA LEU A 621 -19.52 10.32 2.15
C LEU A 621 -18.39 9.42 1.63
N GLY A 622 -18.59 8.80 0.45
CA GLY A 622 -17.58 7.94 -0.18
C GLY A 622 -16.34 8.69 -0.69
N LEU A 623 -16.43 10.02 -0.85
CA LEU A 623 -15.35 10.86 -1.41
C LEU A 623 -14.67 11.74 -0.37
N ALA A 624 -15.37 12.06 0.73
CA ALA A 624 -14.85 12.94 1.78
C ALA A 624 -13.54 12.38 2.37
N THR A 625 -13.55 11.11 2.79
CA THR A 625 -12.38 10.48 3.42
C THR A 625 -11.18 10.36 2.47
N PRO A 626 -11.29 9.75 1.27
CA PRO A 626 -10.15 9.64 0.37
C PRO A 626 -9.57 11.00 -0.04
N THR A 627 -10.44 11.99 -0.28
CA THR A 627 -9.99 13.35 -0.65
C THR A 627 -9.26 14.03 0.50
N ALA A 628 -9.79 13.93 1.73
CA ALA A 628 -9.16 14.53 2.91
C ALA A 628 -7.78 13.94 3.19
N VAL A 629 -7.66 12.61 3.17
CA VAL A 629 -6.37 11.91 3.33
C VAL A 629 -5.38 12.34 2.24
N MET A 630 -5.85 12.44 1.01
CA MET A 630 -5.01 12.76 -0.13
C MET A 630 -4.50 14.20 -0.14
N VAL A 631 -5.37 15.16 0.15
CA VAL A 631 -4.97 16.56 0.30
C VAL A 631 -4.08 16.72 1.52
N GLY A 632 -4.41 16.08 2.65
CA GLY A 632 -3.59 16.11 3.87
C GLY A 632 -2.17 15.58 3.66
N THR A 633 -2.03 14.44 2.97
CA THR A 633 -0.72 13.90 2.61
C THR A 633 0.03 14.79 1.61
N GLY A 634 -0.67 15.39 0.64
CA GLY A 634 -0.08 16.33 -0.31
C GLY A 634 0.43 17.63 0.35
N VAL A 635 -0.33 18.21 1.27
CA VAL A 635 0.07 19.38 2.05
C VAL A 635 1.21 19.04 3.02
N GLY A 636 1.18 17.87 3.64
CA GLY A 636 2.31 17.40 4.46
C GLY A 636 3.60 17.35 3.66
N ALA A 637 3.55 16.85 2.42
CA ALA A 637 4.71 16.76 1.55
C ALA A 637 5.29 18.14 1.18
N THR A 638 4.47 19.18 0.96
CA THR A 638 4.97 20.54 0.71
C THR A 638 5.64 21.18 1.92
N GLN A 639 5.38 20.64 3.13
CA GLN A 639 6.02 21.02 4.39
C GLN A 639 7.17 20.06 4.78
N GLY A 640 7.59 19.17 3.88
CA GLY A 640 8.67 18.20 4.16
C GLY A 640 8.26 17.01 5.02
N VAL A 641 6.96 16.81 5.29
CA VAL A 641 6.44 15.69 6.07
C VAL A 641 5.87 14.62 5.15
N LEU A 642 6.56 13.50 5.02
CA LEU A 642 6.13 12.38 4.19
C LEU A 642 5.24 11.41 4.97
N ILE A 643 3.92 11.52 4.75
CA ILE A 643 2.92 10.69 5.44
C ILE A 643 2.63 9.42 4.62
N LYS A 644 2.95 8.25 5.18
CA LYS A 644 2.75 6.95 4.54
C LYS A 644 1.31 6.45 4.72
N GLY A 645 0.42 6.88 3.83
CA GLY A 645 -0.98 6.42 3.75
C GLY A 645 -1.95 7.10 4.74
N GLY A 646 -3.24 6.79 4.62
CA GLY A 646 -4.30 7.42 5.44
C GLY A 646 -4.29 6.98 6.91
N GLN A 647 -3.88 5.74 7.19
CA GLN A 647 -3.79 5.26 8.56
C GLN A 647 -2.78 6.04 9.40
N ALA A 648 -1.63 6.39 8.83
CA ALA A 648 -0.62 7.19 9.53
C ALA A 648 -1.17 8.58 9.90
N LEU A 649 -1.93 9.21 9.00
CA LEU A 649 -2.56 10.51 9.23
C LEU A 649 -3.60 10.45 10.36
N GLU A 650 -4.43 9.41 10.37
CA GLU A 650 -5.46 9.20 11.41
C GLU A 650 -4.85 8.81 12.75
N SER A 651 -3.86 7.92 12.76
CA SER A 651 -3.18 7.50 13.98
C SER A 651 -2.41 8.66 14.60
N ALA A 652 -1.76 9.51 13.81
CA ALA A 652 -1.03 10.68 14.28
C ALA A 652 -1.91 11.61 15.13
N HIS A 653 -3.20 11.77 14.78
CA HIS A 653 -4.13 12.56 15.60
C HIS A 653 -4.38 11.95 16.98
N LYS A 654 -4.29 10.62 17.12
CA LYS A 654 -4.49 9.92 18.39
C LYS A 654 -3.23 9.84 19.24
N VAL A 655 -2.07 10.23 18.71
CA VAL A 655 -0.79 10.16 19.43
C VAL A 655 -0.78 11.20 20.56
N ASN A 656 -0.59 10.73 21.78
CA ASN A 656 -0.51 11.56 23.00
C ASN A 656 0.92 11.66 23.54
N CYS A 657 1.79 10.73 23.15
CA CYS A 657 3.18 10.65 23.57
C CYS A 657 4.05 10.46 22.34
N ILE A 658 5.10 11.30 22.22
CA ILE A 658 6.10 11.18 21.15
C ILE A 658 7.41 10.80 21.83
N VAL A 659 7.90 9.60 21.51
CA VAL A 659 9.22 9.14 21.93
C VAL A 659 10.18 9.42 20.79
N PHE A 660 11.17 10.26 21.05
CA PHE A 660 12.21 10.56 20.08
C PHE A 660 13.40 9.64 20.29
N ASP A 661 13.90 9.06 19.22
CA ASP A 661 15.26 8.52 19.24
C ASP A 661 16.27 9.66 19.40
N LYS A 662 17.37 9.42 20.11
CA LYS A 662 18.38 10.47 20.34
C LYS A 662 19.27 10.63 19.11
N THR A 663 19.81 9.51 18.63
CA THR A 663 20.83 9.52 17.57
C THR A 663 20.14 9.72 16.23
N GLY A 664 20.61 10.65 15.41
CA GLY A 664 20.05 10.89 14.06
C GLY A 664 18.67 11.59 14.01
N THR A 665 17.91 11.64 15.11
CA THR A 665 16.63 12.38 15.20
C THR A 665 16.76 13.68 15.99
N LEU A 666 17.19 13.62 17.25
CA LEU A 666 17.45 14.83 18.05
C LEU A 666 18.86 15.40 17.84
N THR A 667 19.80 14.56 17.39
CA THR A 667 21.20 14.94 17.21
C THR A 667 21.54 15.07 15.74
N ILE A 668 22.57 15.88 15.44
CA ILE A 668 23.05 16.17 14.08
C ILE A 668 23.66 14.92 13.39
N GLY A 669 23.81 13.80 14.12
CA GLY A 669 24.40 12.56 13.59
C GLY A 669 25.89 12.67 13.25
N LYS A 670 26.52 13.80 13.59
CA LYS A 670 27.96 14.05 13.41
C LYS A 670 28.60 14.28 14.77
N PRO A 671 29.47 13.37 15.25
CA PRO A 671 30.20 13.61 16.49
C PRO A 671 31.13 14.82 16.28
N VAL A 672 31.00 15.82 17.15
CA VAL A 672 31.86 17.01 17.17
C VAL A 672 32.57 17.03 18.52
N VAL A 673 33.87 17.29 18.52
CA VAL A 673 34.62 17.52 19.76
C VAL A 673 34.22 18.88 20.31
N VAL A 674 33.40 18.89 21.37
CA VAL A 674 32.90 20.13 22.01
C VAL A 674 33.82 20.60 23.13
N THR A 675 34.51 19.68 23.81
CA THR A 675 35.34 20.03 24.97
C THR A 675 36.54 19.09 25.07
N THR A 676 37.67 19.68 25.41
CA THR A 676 38.96 18.99 25.52
C THR A 676 39.56 19.42 26.85
N LYS A 677 39.75 18.46 27.76
CA LYS A 677 40.38 18.70 29.06
C LYS A 677 41.75 18.04 29.07
N LEU A 678 42.80 18.86 29.13
CA LEU A 678 44.18 18.42 29.21
C LEU A 678 44.59 18.34 30.68
N PHE A 679 45.01 17.15 31.14
CA PHE A 679 45.48 16.92 32.50
C PHE A 679 46.99 17.20 32.68
N LYS A 680 47.71 17.45 31.58
CA LYS A 680 49.13 17.86 31.55
C LYS A 680 49.30 19.07 30.63
N ASN A 681 50.32 19.89 30.89
CA ASN A 681 50.72 20.99 30.00
C ASN A 681 51.31 20.43 28.70
N MET A 682 50.44 20.09 27.75
CA MET A 682 50.77 19.74 26.38
C MET A 682 50.12 20.77 25.45
N PRO A 683 50.77 21.16 24.34
CA PRO A 683 50.14 21.99 23.33
C PRO A 683 48.89 21.30 22.77
N VAL A 684 47.78 22.04 22.70
CA VAL A 684 46.48 21.51 22.25
C VAL A 684 46.56 20.91 20.85
N LYS A 685 47.42 21.45 19.99
CA LYS A 685 47.63 20.99 18.61
C LYS A 685 48.24 19.58 18.57
N ASP A 686 49.32 19.36 19.31
CA ASP A 686 50.01 18.06 19.36
C ASP A 686 49.10 16.97 19.94
N PHE A 687 48.26 17.33 20.92
CA PHE A 687 47.25 16.43 21.46
C PHE A 687 46.22 16.01 20.40
N TYR A 688 45.69 16.95 19.62
CA TYR A 688 44.74 16.62 18.56
C TYR A 688 45.38 15.79 17.44
N GLU A 689 46.62 16.06 17.06
CA GLU A 689 47.35 15.25 16.07
C GLU A 689 47.53 13.79 16.55
N LEU A 690 47.88 13.59 17.82
CA LEU A 690 48.00 12.26 18.42
C LEU A 690 46.66 11.52 18.52
N VAL A 691 45.59 12.21 18.95
CA VAL A 691 44.24 11.63 19.03
C VAL A 691 43.72 11.28 17.65
N ALA A 692 43.89 12.16 16.66
CA ALA A 692 43.49 11.91 15.28
C ALA A 692 44.24 10.70 14.68
N ALA A 693 45.55 10.58 14.94
CA ALA A 693 46.34 9.44 14.49
C ALA A 693 45.93 8.11 15.15
N ALA A 694 45.51 8.14 16.41
CA ALA A 694 45.01 6.96 17.13
C ALA A 694 43.61 6.53 16.66
N GLU A 695 42.68 7.48 16.55
CA GLU A 695 41.29 7.23 16.11
C GLU A 695 41.19 6.83 14.63
N ALA A 696 42.12 7.31 13.79
CA ALA A 696 42.24 6.83 12.40
C ALA A 696 42.46 5.31 12.30
N ARG A 697 42.94 4.67 13.38
CA ARG A 697 43.18 3.23 13.47
C ARG A 697 42.16 2.49 14.35
N LEU A 698 41.52 3.15 15.32
CA LEU A 698 40.60 2.53 16.28
C LEU A 698 39.19 2.23 15.72
N LEU A 699 38.79 2.89 14.62
CA LEU A 699 37.58 2.55 13.86
C LEU A 699 37.59 1.10 13.30
N LEU A 700 38.78 0.47 13.23
CA LEU A 700 38.95 -0.95 12.87
C LEU A 700 38.81 -1.92 14.07
N LEU A 701 38.88 -1.43 15.31
CA LEU A 701 38.97 -2.26 16.53
C LEU A 701 37.71 -2.23 17.40
N LEU A 702 36.90 -1.15 17.32
CA LEU A 702 35.66 -1.00 18.09
C LEU A 702 34.48 -1.88 17.60
N ILE A 703 34.64 -2.65 16.52
CA ILE A 703 33.65 -3.65 16.07
C ILE A 703 33.62 -4.89 16.98
N PHE A 704 34.60 -5.09 17.88
CA PHE A 704 34.68 -6.29 18.72
C PHE A 704 34.17 -6.15 20.16
N PHE A 705 33.74 -4.97 20.59
CA PHE A 705 33.18 -4.78 21.93
C PHE A 705 31.99 -3.81 21.89
N TYR A 706 30.83 -4.35 21.51
CA TYR A 706 29.52 -3.89 22.01
C TYR A 706 28.61 -5.10 22.16
#